data_AF-E4Y607-F1
#
_entry.id   AF-E4Y607-F1
#
_cell.length_a   1.000
_cell.length_b   1.000
_cell.length_c   1.000
_cell.angle_alpha   90.00
_cell.angle_beta   90.00
_cell.angle_gamma   90.00
#
_symmetry.space_group_name_H-M   'P 1'
#
loop_
_entity.id
_entity.type
_entity.pdbx_description
1 polymer ?
#
loop_
_entity_poly.entity_id
_entity_poly.type
_entity_poly.pdbx_seq_one_letter_code
_entity_poly.pdbx_strand_id
1 'polypeptide(L)'
;TGEDCLNVNVHTMEEYLQPDAPKRPIMAYIHGGGWNTGSNQAAFHNLVKAGVVEINIGYRLGPWGFLYDETQDDFDHKGNFGLLDQRAALAWIQKFGGEFGGDINNVILDGCSAGSAAGWWHLTSEESWPYFHKTITNGVGLNYAFGGHDLDIATGLTAAALDAAGCENVDCLRSMPAEELNPHFRNAKRVNGAFHPTKLALQPGWGPVIDGGFKSMSLVDSVRTGEIRPNTPISFNYAEHDAWGMSDGGFNSAVKNIPAFAPHTQTIKDLQAAGIIVPSDYTDLYFKEVFGEDVFNAYIAPEFGCANNADGSARECREQFFKWVQGQTWVCNSRYAFSGAPMTNGDIGPIYPMEFGWRTCEEIEGEKTKSCHCGESGYVNSQRTSNPNMPEDEQKLIEWTSEYWVNFFNTGTFPNTVGEMLSVTDLPNINTVNYISSEANLEQRETYSAVCAVFDAMVEEFGPDDVFGGAHWSYEHGPMGPQACDDVDCGENKVCVNNDDGVTTSCVCEDGFIEAGDACVVDPCVSEPCHEKATCTPTENSDFTCECNNGYSGDGLNCITDNNVRHNLSNGATFIGELTMEDIAFFKGIPYAADFTERWTASVAREAGGYEVAEHDFTVYGPMCMSKNAKSSQDNYDDFAEQCLNVNVMTKPEWLTDGTKHPILIYIHGGGFNSGSNRSKFTNLVNDQNVMVVSVNYRLGPYGFFYDTKTPNVEGPRANFGLLDQREAMKWVQNFGAEFGGDINQITVSGCSAGSDATWWHLTEEKSWPYFNRAITNGVGLNAAYGSHDIEIASGQAQYVIDNSECAGQPDADVIDCLRAIDDIDELNELFRDATDNVYHPIKLALEPGWGPVIDGDFKSESLMDSVMNGNVKPNCPISFNFARDDAWGFTNGGFRFVHLNNFRRSRNFTIFLYSHFNFKSMHRTNLQREGFEIPSDYTDIYFKEVYGPELFESTLKPQFGCSNNVDGSANECKEQFHNYVMGTTWTCNSQWALAGAPITDPNIGPIYPMEFSWPTCVKNDDDVNTRTCHCSENGYILGSKSIADWMSDDEKKMQQKMRDYFGRFMRDGTFPFDADFGEMKDVKSLNGEHNHINGEGINHYRSYPDTCDTLFSLAAEIGPVNVFGNAYWYYEHGEQSNNFCYCHDSQFRGELSWSREKRADRELDSLDQQAAQKCSRRKRV
;
A
#
# COMPACT_ATOMS: atom_id res chain seq x y z
N THR A 1 12.90 -7.62 4.84
CA THR A 1 13.21 -9.02 4.46
C THR A 1 14.63 -9.30 4.90
N GLY A 2 14.90 -10.44 5.54
CA GLY A 2 16.24 -10.83 5.98
C GLY A 2 16.63 -12.19 5.41
N GLU A 3 17.93 -12.51 5.42
CA GLU A 3 18.45 -13.82 4.96
C GLU A 3 18.08 -14.98 5.90
N ASP A 4 17.69 -14.68 7.15
CA ASP A 4 17.15 -15.66 8.09
C ASP A 4 15.65 -15.93 7.82
N CYS A 5 15.37 -16.60 6.70
CA CYS A 5 14.01 -16.85 6.21
C CYS A 5 13.54 -18.32 6.35
N LEU A 6 14.41 -19.22 6.82
CA LEU A 6 14.13 -20.66 6.89
C LEU A 6 13.43 -21.03 8.20
N ASN A 7 12.16 -20.68 8.29
CA ASN A 7 11.29 -21.03 9.40
C ASN A 7 9.99 -21.71 8.92
N VAL A 8 9.31 -22.37 9.86
CA VAL A 8 8.01 -23.00 9.63
C VAL A 8 6.97 -22.39 10.57
N ASN A 9 5.78 -22.13 10.04
CA ASN A 9 4.63 -21.71 10.86
C ASN A 9 3.72 -22.91 11.10
N VAL A 10 3.36 -23.16 12.35
CA VAL A 10 2.53 -24.31 12.74
C VAL A 10 1.18 -23.83 13.24
N HIS A 11 0.12 -24.32 12.62
CA HIS A 11 -1.26 -24.06 13.01
C HIS A 11 -1.92 -25.37 13.48
N THR A 12 -2.34 -25.37 14.75
CA THR A 12 -2.93 -26.54 15.42
C THR A 12 -3.96 -26.10 16.46
N MET A 13 -4.92 -26.97 16.80
CA MET A 13 -5.89 -26.71 17.86
C MET A 13 -5.33 -27.14 19.21
N GLU A 14 -5.65 -26.40 20.28
CA GLU A 14 -5.23 -26.74 21.65
C GLU A 14 -5.67 -28.17 22.07
N GLU A 15 -6.81 -28.61 21.57
CA GLU A 15 -7.31 -29.98 21.80
C GLU A 15 -6.44 -31.08 21.17
N TYR A 16 -5.69 -30.79 20.11
CA TYR A 16 -4.80 -31.77 19.46
C TYR A 16 -3.48 -31.97 20.24
N LEU A 17 -3.15 -31.02 21.12
CA LEU A 17 -1.93 -31.04 21.94
C LEU A 17 -2.08 -31.86 23.22
N GLN A 18 -3.29 -32.36 23.53
CA GLN A 18 -3.51 -33.17 24.72
C GLN A 18 -2.78 -34.52 24.59
N PRO A 19 -2.17 -35.06 25.67
CA PRO A 19 -1.37 -36.30 25.60
C PRO A 19 -2.11 -37.51 25.02
N ASP A 20 -3.42 -37.59 25.24
CA ASP A 20 -4.30 -38.68 24.79
C ASP A 20 -5.11 -38.33 23.53
N ALA A 21 -4.90 -37.15 22.92
CA ALA A 21 -5.61 -36.76 21.71
C ALA A 21 -5.18 -37.62 20.51
N PRO A 22 -6.12 -38.05 19.64
CA PRO A 22 -5.77 -38.69 18.38
C PRO A 22 -4.92 -37.77 17.52
N LYS A 23 -3.84 -38.31 16.94
CA LYS A 23 -2.99 -37.57 16.00
C LYS A 23 -3.76 -37.27 14.71
N ARG A 24 -3.49 -36.10 14.13
CA ARG A 24 -4.16 -35.56 12.93
C ARG A 24 -3.25 -35.62 11.72
N PRO A 25 -3.75 -35.80 10.49
CA PRO A 25 -2.94 -35.62 9.29
C PRO A 25 -2.20 -34.27 9.30
N ILE A 26 -0.97 -34.27 8.80
CA ILE A 26 -0.16 -33.05 8.68
C ILE A 26 -0.19 -32.57 7.24
N MET A 27 -0.61 -31.33 7.02
CA MET A 27 -0.44 -30.63 5.75
C MET A 27 0.85 -29.82 5.79
N ALA A 28 1.83 -30.23 4.99
CA ALA A 28 3.06 -29.48 4.73
C ALA A 28 2.84 -28.59 3.50
N TYR A 29 2.51 -27.32 3.74
CA TYR A 29 2.18 -26.38 2.69
C TYR A 29 3.42 -25.65 2.16
N ILE A 30 3.61 -25.71 0.85
CA ILE A 30 4.65 -24.99 0.12
C ILE A 30 3.98 -23.87 -0.67
N HIS A 31 4.38 -22.63 -0.40
CA HIS A 31 3.75 -21.47 -1.03
C HIS A 31 4.14 -21.30 -2.50
N GLY A 32 3.22 -20.72 -3.28
CA GLY A 32 3.44 -20.33 -4.68
C GLY A 32 4.26 -19.04 -4.84
N GLY A 33 4.13 -18.39 -6.00
CA GLY A 33 4.86 -17.14 -6.34
C GLY A 33 5.95 -17.32 -7.41
N GLY A 34 5.80 -18.33 -8.27
CA GLY A 34 6.71 -18.58 -9.39
C GLY A 34 8.17 -18.71 -8.97
N TRP A 35 8.45 -19.27 -7.78
CA TRP A 35 9.79 -19.41 -7.17
C TRP A 35 10.50 -18.11 -6.78
N ASN A 36 9.97 -16.94 -7.13
CA ASN A 36 10.65 -15.65 -6.97
C ASN A 36 10.05 -14.80 -5.83
N THR A 37 8.81 -15.08 -5.46
CA THR A 37 8.07 -14.37 -4.41
C THR A 37 7.27 -15.36 -3.56
N GLY A 38 6.75 -14.89 -2.42
CA GLY A 38 5.89 -15.67 -1.53
C GLY A 38 6.39 -15.69 -0.08
N SER A 39 5.60 -16.29 0.81
CA SER A 39 5.94 -16.45 2.22
C SER A 39 5.15 -17.59 2.86
N ASN A 40 5.56 -18.03 4.05
CA ASN A 40 4.90 -19.07 4.84
C ASN A 40 3.78 -18.52 5.76
N GLN A 41 3.27 -17.31 5.49
CA GLN A 41 2.28 -16.61 6.33
C GLN A 41 0.82 -17.01 6.04
N ALA A 42 0.58 -18.01 5.20
CA ALA A 42 -0.77 -18.54 4.98
C ALA A 42 -1.37 -19.05 6.30
N ALA A 43 -2.70 -19.07 6.42
CA ALA A 43 -3.39 -19.68 7.56
C ALA A 43 -4.72 -20.30 7.11
N PHE A 44 -4.82 -21.62 7.16
CA PHE A 44 -5.98 -22.41 6.72
C PHE A 44 -6.87 -22.82 7.90
N HIS A 45 -7.38 -21.83 8.64
CA HIS A 45 -8.07 -22.03 9.92
C HIS A 45 -9.24 -23.05 9.90
N ASN A 46 -9.96 -23.17 8.79
CA ASN A 46 -11.09 -24.10 8.70
C ASN A 46 -10.66 -25.54 8.52
N LEU A 47 -9.57 -25.77 7.78
CA LEU A 47 -8.98 -27.09 7.64
C LEU A 47 -8.38 -27.56 8.97
N VAL A 48 -7.77 -26.64 9.73
CA VAL A 48 -7.29 -26.92 11.09
C VAL A 48 -8.44 -27.32 12.02
N LYS A 49 -9.59 -26.61 11.97
CA LYS A 49 -10.82 -26.99 12.70
C LYS A 49 -11.42 -28.31 12.24
N ALA A 50 -11.21 -28.69 10.98
CA ALA A 50 -11.72 -29.93 10.40
C ALA A 50 -10.86 -31.16 10.73
N GLY A 51 -9.77 -30.99 11.49
CA GLY A 51 -8.96 -32.11 12.00
C GLY A 51 -7.62 -32.30 11.28
N VAL A 52 -7.00 -31.24 10.78
CA VAL A 52 -5.67 -31.25 10.14
C VAL A 52 -4.70 -30.39 10.96
N VAL A 53 -3.42 -30.74 10.99
CA VAL A 53 -2.34 -29.87 11.47
C VAL A 53 -1.66 -29.25 10.26
N GLU A 54 -1.65 -27.93 10.18
CA GLU A 54 -1.06 -27.18 9.07
C GLU A 54 0.34 -26.71 9.45
N ILE A 55 1.32 -26.95 8.56
CA ILE A 55 2.70 -26.49 8.71
C ILE A 55 3.12 -25.82 7.39
N ASN A 56 3.36 -24.51 7.45
CA ASN A 56 3.72 -23.71 6.28
C ASN A 56 5.23 -23.52 6.21
N ILE A 57 5.82 -23.83 5.05
CA ILE A 57 7.26 -23.90 4.85
C ILE A 57 7.78 -22.61 4.20
N GLY A 58 8.75 -21.95 4.86
CA GLY A 58 9.57 -20.90 4.25
C GLY A 58 10.81 -21.49 3.58
N TYR A 59 11.14 -21.01 2.37
CA TYR A 59 12.31 -21.47 1.60
C TYR A 59 12.94 -20.31 0.82
N ARG A 60 14.21 -20.44 0.41
CA ARG A 60 14.88 -19.40 -0.38
C ARG A 60 14.26 -19.27 -1.78
N LEU A 61 14.13 -18.03 -2.23
CA LEU A 61 13.44 -17.66 -3.48
C LEU A 61 14.39 -17.02 -4.49
N GLY A 62 14.04 -17.16 -5.76
CA GLY A 62 14.74 -16.58 -6.90
C GLY A 62 16.21 -17.02 -6.94
N PRO A 63 17.16 -16.11 -7.18
CA PRO A 63 18.59 -16.44 -7.28
C PRO A 63 19.12 -17.09 -5.99
N TRP A 64 18.59 -16.70 -4.82
CA TRP A 64 19.02 -17.22 -3.51
C TRP A 64 18.71 -18.71 -3.33
N GLY A 65 17.63 -19.19 -3.95
CA GLY A 65 17.23 -20.59 -3.92
C GLY A 65 17.67 -21.38 -5.15
N PHE A 66 17.94 -20.72 -6.27
CA PHE A 66 17.96 -21.40 -7.58
C PHE A 66 19.10 -20.99 -8.52
N LEU A 67 20.05 -20.16 -8.07
CA LEU A 67 21.29 -19.93 -8.83
C LEU A 67 22.07 -21.24 -8.97
N TYR A 68 22.59 -21.51 -10.16
CA TYR A 68 23.33 -22.72 -10.49
C TYR A 68 24.80 -22.40 -10.79
N ASP A 69 25.71 -23.00 -10.03
CA ASP A 69 27.15 -22.83 -10.20
C ASP A 69 27.79 -24.10 -10.74
N GLU A 70 28.14 -24.10 -12.03
CA GLU A 70 28.79 -25.24 -12.66
C GLU A 70 30.19 -25.54 -12.09
N THR A 71 30.87 -24.51 -11.56
CA THR A 71 32.26 -24.58 -11.08
C THR A 71 32.38 -25.14 -9.66
N GLN A 72 31.25 -25.28 -8.96
CA GLN A 72 31.19 -25.73 -7.58
C GLN A 72 31.34 -27.25 -7.48
N ASP A 73 32.47 -27.72 -6.96
CA ASP A 73 32.73 -29.14 -6.72
C ASP A 73 32.74 -29.53 -5.22
N ASP A 74 32.70 -28.55 -4.32
CA ASP A 74 32.77 -28.78 -2.85
C ASP A 74 31.41 -29.09 -2.18
N PHE A 75 30.29 -29.03 -2.92
CA PHE A 75 28.94 -29.35 -2.41
C PHE A 75 28.32 -30.51 -3.18
N ASP A 76 27.46 -31.29 -2.51
CA ASP A 76 26.70 -32.39 -3.13
C ASP A 76 25.70 -31.90 -4.19
N HIS A 77 25.38 -30.59 -4.21
CA HIS A 77 24.46 -29.96 -5.15
C HIS A 77 25.01 -28.63 -5.68
N LYS A 78 24.83 -28.39 -6.99
CA LYS A 78 25.31 -27.20 -7.70
C LYS A 78 24.26 -26.09 -7.84
N GLY A 79 23.01 -26.37 -7.47
CA GLY A 79 21.89 -25.43 -7.45
C GLY A 79 20.72 -25.97 -6.62
N ASN A 80 19.50 -25.53 -6.90
CA ASN A 80 18.27 -26.05 -6.29
C ASN A 80 18.18 -25.93 -4.75
N PHE A 81 18.91 -25.01 -4.16
CA PHE A 81 18.93 -24.75 -2.72
C PHE A 81 17.53 -24.51 -2.12
N GLY A 82 16.60 -23.89 -2.84
CA GLY A 82 15.22 -23.71 -2.41
C GLY A 82 14.46 -25.04 -2.24
N LEU A 83 14.70 -26.03 -3.11
CA LEU A 83 14.13 -27.39 -2.95
C LEU A 83 14.81 -28.16 -1.82
N LEU A 84 16.10 -27.91 -1.58
CA LEU A 84 16.83 -28.48 -0.44
C LEU A 84 16.32 -27.92 0.89
N ASP A 85 15.99 -26.62 0.94
CA ASP A 85 15.36 -25.98 2.10
C ASP A 85 13.99 -26.62 2.41
N GLN A 86 13.18 -26.83 1.37
CA GLN A 86 11.89 -27.52 1.50
C GLN A 86 12.09 -28.94 2.03
N ARG A 87 13.06 -29.71 1.50
CA ARG A 87 13.40 -31.05 2.00
C ARG A 87 13.86 -31.02 3.46
N ALA A 88 14.63 -30.01 3.86
CA ALA A 88 15.05 -29.83 5.26
C ALA A 88 13.85 -29.55 6.18
N ALA A 89 12.89 -28.74 5.73
CA ALA A 89 11.64 -28.52 6.47
C ALA A 89 10.80 -29.81 6.56
N LEU A 90 10.74 -30.63 5.51
CA LEU A 90 10.07 -31.93 5.54
C LEU A 90 10.73 -32.91 6.52
N ALA A 91 12.07 -32.92 6.59
CA ALA A 91 12.80 -33.67 7.59
C ALA A 91 12.52 -33.17 9.02
N TRP A 92 12.39 -31.85 9.20
CA TRP A 92 11.97 -31.26 10.46
C TRP A 92 10.55 -31.71 10.85
N ILE A 93 9.60 -31.69 9.90
CA ILE A 93 8.22 -32.14 10.12
C ILE A 93 8.17 -33.61 10.54
N GLN A 94 8.95 -34.49 9.91
CA GLN A 94 9.04 -35.89 10.34
C GLN A 94 9.56 -36.05 11.77
N LYS A 95 10.42 -35.13 12.23
CA LYS A 95 11.00 -35.19 13.57
C LYS A 95 10.11 -34.56 14.65
N PHE A 96 9.41 -33.48 14.32
CA PHE A 96 8.74 -32.63 15.32
C PHE A 96 7.23 -32.45 15.09
N GLY A 97 6.69 -32.78 13.92
CA GLY A 97 5.26 -32.62 13.61
C GLY A 97 4.34 -33.33 14.60
N GLY A 98 4.82 -34.44 15.19
CA GLY A 98 4.14 -35.17 16.25
C GLY A 98 3.88 -34.37 17.53
N GLU A 99 4.77 -33.44 17.88
CA GLU A 99 4.65 -32.60 19.09
C GLU A 99 3.49 -31.60 18.97
N PHE A 100 3.07 -31.30 17.74
CA PHE A 100 1.99 -30.34 17.44
C PHE A 100 0.63 -31.02 17.20
N GLY A 101 0.50 -32.29 17.62
CA GLY A 101 -0.73 -33.08 17.43
C GLY A 101 -0.84 -33.74 16.05
N GLY A 102 0.20 -33.64 15.21
CA GLY A 102 0.25 -34.24 13.89
C GLY A 102 0.64 -35.73 13.89
N ASP A 103 0.27 -36.45 12.84
CA ASP A 103 0.70 -37.81 12.55
C ASP A 103 1.82 -37.77 11.50
N ILE A 104 3.05 -38.03 11.96
CA ILE A 104 4.23 -38.06 11.10
C ILE A 104 4.17 -39.17 10.04
N ASN A 105 3.31 -40.19 10.20
CA ASN A 105 3.06 -41.23 9.20
C ASN A 105 1.96 -40.86 8.20
N ASN A 106 1.42 -39.63 8.30
CA ASN A 106 0.39 -39.12 7.42
C ASN A 106 0.64 -37.63 7.14
N VAL A 107 1.72 -37.39 6.39
CA VAL A 107 2.16 -36.06 5.94
C VAL A 107 1.78 -35.88 4.47
N ILE A 108 1.09 -34.78 4.16
CA ILE A 108 0.59 -34.42 2.83
C ILE A 108 1.37 -33.20 2.36
N LEU A 109 2.01 -33.28 1.20
CA LEU A 109 2.54 -32.11 0.51
C LEU A 109 1.39 -31.40 -0.19
N ASP A 110 1.20 -30.12 0.07
CA ASP A 110 0.23 -29.30 -0.64
C ASP A 110 0.84 -27.96 -1.06
N GLY A 111 0.34 -27.39 -2.15
CA GLY A 111 0.80 -26.12 -2.65
C GLY A 111 0.01 -25.68 -3.88
N CYS A 112 0.14 -24.39 -4.21
CA CYS A 112 -0.37 -23.86 -5.47
C CYS A 112 0.73 -23.18 -6.29
N SER A 113 0.59 -23.18 -7.62
CA SER A 113 1.58 -22.58 -8.51
C SER A 113 2.97 -23.24 -8.35
N ALA A 114 4.03 -22.47 -8.11
CA ALA A 114 5.36 -23.00 -7.78
C ALA A 114 5.34 -24.00 -6.61
N GLY A 115 4.45 -23.85 -5.62
CA GLY A 115 4.31 -24.81 -4.54
C GLY A 115 3.74 -26.16 -4.99
N SER A 116 2.84 -26.15 -5.99
CA SER A 116 2.36 -27.37 -6.63
C SER A 116 3.47 -28.04 -7.44
N ALA A 117 4.25 -27.25 -8.19
CA ALA A 117 5.42 -27.74 -8.90
C ALA A 117 6.45 -28.37 -7.95
N ALA A 118 6.69 -27.77 -6.78
CA ALA A 118 7.53 -28.36 -5.73
C ALA A 118 7.05 -29.74 -5.28
N GLY A 119 5.74 -29.94 -5.18
CA GLY A 119 5.14 -31.26 -4.92
C GLY A 119 5.58 -32.31 -5.95
N TRP A 120 5.57 -31.97 -7.25
CA TRP A 120 6.06 -32.84 -8.32
C TRP A 120 7.58 -33.09 -8.26
N TRP A 121 8.37 -32.06 -7.93
CA TRP A 121 9.82 -32.20 -7.71
C TRP A 121 10.14 -33.16 -6.57
N HIS A 122 9.43 -33.09 -5.44
CA HIS A 122 9.61 -34.01 -4.32
C HIS A 122 9.06 -35.41 -4.60
N LEU A 123 7.95 -35.53 -5.36
CA LEU A 123 7.42 -36.81 -5.83
C LEU A 123 8.43 -37.57 -6.68
N THR A 124 9.25 -36.87 -7.44
CA THR A 124 10.21 -37.46 -8.38
C THR A 124 11.65 -37.40 -7.86
N SER A 125 11.85 -37.12 -6.56
CA SER A 125 13.16 -37.10 -5.90
C SER A 125 13.20 -38.15 -4.79
N GLU A 126 13.95 -39.23 -5.00
CA GLU A 126 14.01 -40.36 -4.07
C GLU A 126 14.40 -39.95 -2.63
N GLU A 127 15.30 -38.99 -2.52
CA GLU A 127 15.77 -38.45 -1.24
C GLU A 127 14.68 -37.73 -0.44
N SER A 128 13.58 -37.31 -1.09
CA SER A 128 12.45 -36.66 -0.45
C SER A 128 11.37 -37.65 0.04
N TRP A 129 11.34 -38.86 -0.52
CA TRP A 129 10.26 -39.84 -0.29
C TRP A 129 10.02 -40.27 1.16
N PRO A 130 11.03 -40.31 2.05
CA PRO A 130 10.81 -40.66 3.45
C PRO A 130 9.94 -39.67 4.22
N TYR A 131 9.75 -38.45 3.72
CA TYR A 131 9.20 -37.35 4.53
C TYR A 131 7.71 -37.07 4.33
N PHE A 132 7.09 -37.59 3.27
CA PHE A 132 5.68 -37.37 2.96
C PHE A 132 5.02 -38.64 2.43
N HIS A 133 3.70 -38.65 2.41
CA HIS A 133 2.88 -39.84 2.18
C HIS A 133 1.83 -39.65 1.08
N LYS A 134 1.41 -38.40 0.83
CA LYS A 134 0.42 -38.00 -0.18
C LYS A 134 0.79 -36.63 -0.74
N THR A 135 0.27 -36.29 -1.90
CA THR A 135 0.48 -34.97 -2.51
C THR A 135 -0.82 -34.42 -3.07
N ILE A 136 -1.03 -33.12 -2.88
CA ILE A 136 -2.07 -32.32 -3.51
C ILE A 136 -1.35 -31.25 -4.35
N THR A 137 -1.73 -31.14 -5.63
CA THR A 137 -1.08 -30.24 -6.58
C THR A 137 -2.14 -29.35 -7.19
N ASN A 138 -2.09 -28.04 -6.91
CA ASN A 138 -3.08 -27.05 -7.37
C ASN A 138 -2.47 -26.05 -8.37
N GLY A 139 -3.20 -25.77 -9.45
CA GLY A 139 -2.95 -24.63 -10.33
C GLY A 139 -1.81 -24.83 -11.33
N VAL A 140 -1.03 -25.92 -11.24
CA VAL A 140 0.09 -26.21 -12.15
C VAL A 140 0.22 -27.72 -12.35
N GLY A 141 0.22 -28.14 -13.62
CA GLY A 141 0.53 -29.51 -14.07
C GLY A 141 2.01 -29.79 -14.30
N LEU A 142 2.31 -31.01 -14.75
CA LEU A 142 3.66 -31.47 -15.09
C LEU A 142 4.16 -30.76 -16.33
N ASN A 143 4.99 -29.73 -16.19
CA ASN A 143 5.34 -28.84 -17.30
C ASN A 143 6.81 -28.45 -17.33
N TYR A 144 7.30 -28.11 -18.51
CA TYR A 144 8.71 -27.73 -18.73
C TYR A 144 9.03 -26.29 -18.30
N ALA A 145 8.05 -25.39 -18.21
CA ALA A 145 8.28 -23.99 -17.81
C ALA A 145 8.56 -23.81 -16.30
N PHE A 146 7.96 -24.65 -15.44
CA PHE A 146 8.12 -24.69 -13.98
C PHE A 146 8.79 -25.98 -13.50
N GLY A 147 8.95 -26.97 -14.39
CA GLY A 147 9.55 -28.28 -14.11
C GLY A 147 11.07 -28.36 -14.32
N GLY A 148 11.71 -27.22 -14.54
CA GLY A 148 13.17 -27.07 -14.48
C GLY A 148 13.76 -26.33 -15.67
N HIS A 149 14.73 -25.46 -15.41
CA HIS A 149 15.61 -24.90 -16.42
C HIS A 149 16.63 -25.97 -16.84
N ASP A 150 16.88 -26.06 -18.14
CA ASP A 150 18.06 -26.75 -18.65
C ASP A 150 19.33 -26.00 -18.24
N LEU A 151 20.45 -26.71 -18.24
CA LEU A 151 21.75 -26.19 -17.79
C LEU A 151 22.16 -24.93 -18.55
N ASP A 152 21.91 -24.83 -19.85
CA ASP A 152 22.27 -23.66 -20.67
C ASP A 152 21.56 -22.38 -20.19
N ILE A 153 20.30 -22.50 -19.75
CA ILE A 153 19.53 -21.37 -19.23
C ILE A 153 20.06 -20.97 -17.86
N ALA A 154 20.28 -21.95 -16.99
CA ALA A 154 20.74 -21.73 -15.62
C ALA A 154 22.18 -21.16 -15.57
N THR A 155 23.07 -21.65 -16.43
CA THR A 155 24.44 -21.13 -16.59
C THR A 155 24.43 -19.75 -17.21
N GLY A 156 23.62 -19.50 -18.25
CA GLY A 156 23.48 -18.16 -18.83
C GLY A 156 22.96 -17.13 -17.82
N LEU A 157 22.00 -17.51 -16.96
CA LEU A 157 21.48 -16.62 -15.91
C LEU A 157 22.54 -16.32 -14.86
N THR A 158 23.33 -17.32 -14.49
CA THR A 158 24.44 -17.17 -13.55
C THR A 158 25.55 -16.32 -14.15
N ALA A 159 25.92 -16.53 -15.42
CA ALA A 159 26.88 -15.72 -16.14
C ALA A 159 26.42 -14.26 -16.23
N ALA A 160 25.15 -14.02 -16.56
CA ALA A 160 24.58 -12.67 -16.58
C ALA A 160 24.55 -12.02 -15.18
N ALA A 161 24.39 -12.81 -14.11
CA ALA A 161 24.46 -12.32 -12.73
C ALA A 161 25.90 -11.99 -12.30
N LEU A 162 26.86 -12.82 -12.68
CA LEU A 162 28.29 -12.60 -12.47
C LEU A 162 28.76 -11.36 -13.20
N ASP A 163 28.41 -11.24 -14.48
CA ASP A 163 28.70 -10.09 -15.34
C ASP A 163 28.07 -8.81 -14.76
N ALA A 164 26.77 -8.85 -14.44
CA ALA A 164 26.08 -7.71 -13.87
C ALA A 164 26.65 -7.27 -12.51
N ALA A 165 27.23 -8.19 -11.72
CA ALA A 165 27.84 -7.92 -10.43
C ALA A 165 29.35 -7.64 -10.51
N GLY A 166 29.96 -7.72 -11.71
CA GLY A 166 31.41 -7.60 -11.88
C GLY A 166 32.21 -8.71 -11.17
N CYS A 167 31.60 -9.88 -10.96
CA CYS A 167 32.19 -11.00 -10.26
C CYS A 167 32.76 -12.03 -11.23
N GLU A 168 33.96 -12.54 -10.95
CA GLU A 168 34.58 -13.61 -11.76
C GLU A 168 33.97 -14.98 -11.52
N ASN A 169 33.38 -15.22 -10.34
CA ASN A 169 32.79 -16.50 -9.94
C ASN A 169 31.76 -16.30 -8.80
N VAL A 170 31.04 -17.36 -8.45
CA VAL A 170 29.96 -17.29 -7.45
C VAL A 170 30.47 -17.05 -6.03
N ASP A 171 31.72 -17.39 -5.71
CA ASP A 171 32.32 -17.05 -4.41
C ASP A 171 32.44 -15.53 -4.20
N CYS A 172 32.69 -14.78 -5.28
CA CYS A 172 32.60 -13.32 -5.25
C CYS A 172 31.19 -12.86 -4.87
N LEU A 173 30.15 -13.42 -5.50
CA LEU A 173 28.76 -13.11 -5.14
C LEU A 173 28.50 -13.41 -3.65
N ARG A 174 28.92 -14.57 -3.13
CA ARG A 174 28.74 -14.93 -1.71
C ARG A 174 29.38 -13.96 -0.72
N SER A 175 30.40 -13.22 -1.15
CA SER A 175 31.07 -12.23 -0.29
C SER A 175 30.36 -10.88 -0.22
N MET A 176 29.36 -10.66 -1.09
CA MET A 176 28.59 -9.41 -1.17
C MET A 176 27.37 -9.44 -0.24
N PRO A 177 27.00 -8.29 0.36
CA PRO A 177 25.74 -8.16 1.09
C PRO A 177 24.52 -8.42 0.19
N ALA A 178 23.47 -9.03 0.75
CA ALA A 178 22.27 -9.38 -0.02
C ALA A 178 21.56 -8.20 -0.69
N GLU A 179 21.64 -7.02 -0.07
CA GLU A 179 21.08 -5.78 -0.59
C GLU A 179 21.78 -5.33 -1.88
N GLU A 180 23.08 -5.58 -2.01
CA GLU A 180 23.87 -5.27 -3.21
C GLU A 180 23.60 -6.28 -4.34
N LEU A 181 23.37 -7.54 -4.02
CA LEU A 181 23.14 -8.61 -5.01
C LEU A 181 21.76 -8.54 -5.70
N ASN A 182 20.73 -8.10 -4.99
CA ASN A 182 19.34 -8.10 -5.50
C ASN A 182 19.15 -7.28 -6.81
N PRO A 183 19.72 -6.07 -6.97
CA PRO A 183 19.75 -5.37 -8.25
C PRO A 183 20.42 -6.17 -9.39
N HIS A 184 21.59 -6.78 -9.14
CA HIS A 184 22.31 -7.56 -10.15
C HIS A 184 21.51 -8.78 -10.61
N PHE A 185 20.91 -9.51 -9.67
CA PHE A 185 20.05 -10.65 -10.01
C PHE A 185 18.77 -10.27 -10.76
N ARG A 186 18.23 -9.06 -10.51
CA ARG A 186 17.10 -8.53 -11.30
C ARG A 186 17.52 -8.14 -12.71
N ASN A 187 18.72 -7.60 -12.88
CA ASN A 187 19.27 -7.27 -14.20
C ASN A 187 19.63 -8.52 -15.01
N ALA A 188 20.26 -9.52 -14.39
CA ALA A 188 20.51 -10.82 -15.02
C ALA A 188 19.21 -11.47 -15.55
N LYS A 189 18.13 -11.37 -14.76
CA LYS A 189 16.78 -11.78 -15.20
C LYS A 189 16.23 -10.95 -16.36
N ARG A 190 16.64 -9.70 -16.54
CA ARG A 190 16.23 -8.85 -17.68
C ARG A 190 17.07 -9.09 -18.93
N VAL A 191 18.37 -9.31 -18.76
CA VAL A 191 19.34 -9.51 -19.85
C VAL A 191 19.22 -10.91 -20.43
N ASN A 192 19.20 -11.95 -19.58
CA ASN A 192 19.09 -13.34 -20.03
C ASN A 192 17.64 -13.88 -19.99
N GLY A 193 16.74 -13.19 -19.28
CA GLY A 193 15.29 -13.43 -19.36
C GLY A 193 14.56 -12.49 -20.32
N ALA A 194 15.29 -11.79 -21.20
CA ALA A 194 14.73 -11.22 -22.42
C ALA A 194 14.26 -12.38 -23.33
N PHE A 195 13.00 -12.78 -23.10
CA PHE A 195 12.07 -13.37 -24.07
C PHE A 195 12.72 -13.90 -25.35
N HIS A 196 13.12 -15.17 -25.31
CA HIS A 196 13.21 -15.94 -26.55
C HIS A 196 11.84 -15.83 -27.26
N PRO A 197 11.75 -15.47 -28.55
CA PRO A 197 10.47 -15.18 -29.22
C PRO A 197 9.47 -16.34 -29.20
N THR A 198 9.93 -17.55 -28.87
CA THR A 198 9.15 -18.79 -28.77
C THR A 198 8.66 -19.12 -27.35
N LYS A 199 9.13 -18.40 -26.33
CA LYS A 199 8.83 -18.71 -24.91
C LYS A 199 7.67 -17.85 -24.41
N LEU A 200 6.49 -18.46 -24.38
CA LEU A 200 5.30 -17.93 -23.71
C LEU A 200 5.67 -17.50 -22.28
N ALA A 201 5.17 -16.33 -21.85
CA ALA A 201 5.56 -15.53 -20.69
C ALA A 201 5.42 -16.17 -19.28
N LEU A 202 5.49 -17.50 -19.15
CA LEU A 202 5.28 -18.26 -17.93
C LEU A 202 6.56 -18.83 -17.31
N GLN A 203 7.74 -18.69 -17.94
CA GLN A 203 8.99 -19.15 -17.31
C GLN A 203 9.42 -18.22 -16.16
N PRO A 204 9.59 -18.74 -14.93
CA PRO A 204 10.09 -17.98 -13.80
C PRO A 204 11.60 -17.78 -14.00
N GLY A 205 12.02 -16.55 -14.33
CA GLY A 205 13.42 -16.26 -14.67
C GLY A 205 14.46 -16.91 -13.75
N TRP A 206 14.21 -17.01 -12.44
CA TRP A 206 14.98 -17.88 -11.53
C TRP A 206 14.06 -19.00 -11.02
N GLY A 207 14.46 -20.27 -11.17
CA GLY A 207 13.67 -21.44 -10.79
C GLY A 207 14.49 -22.74 -10.80
N PRO A 208 13.89 -23.89 -10.42
CA PRO A 208 14.59 -25.17 -10.34
C PRO A 208 15.39 -25.53 -11.61
N VAL A 209 16.46 -26.31 -11.48
CA VAL A 209 17.39 -26.66 -12.56
C VAL A 209 17.52 -28.18 -12.65
N ILE A 210 17.51 -28.74 -13.86
CA ILE A 210 17.79 -30.17 -14.08
C ILE A 210 19.32 -30.35 -14.09
N ASP A 211 19.90 -30.53 -12.91
CA ASP A 211 21.35 -30.51 -12.68
C ASP A 211 21.99 -31.90 -12.53
N GLY A 212 21.18 -32.96 -12.52
CA GLY A 212 21.62 -34.32 -12.18
C GLY A 212 21.94 -34.54 -10.71
N GLY A 213 21.94 -33.49 -9.88
CA GLY A 213 22.17 -33.53 -8.44
C GLY A 213 20.87 -33.72 -7.67
N PHE A 214 19.92 -32.79 -7.80
CA PHE A 214 18.57 -32.99 -7.25
C PHE A 214 17.74 -33.90 -8.15
N LYS A 215 17.90 -33.74 -9.49
CA LYS A 215 17.19 -34.52 -10.49
C LYS A 215 17.88 -34.51 -11.86
N SER A 216 17.81 -35.62 -12.61
CA SER A 216 18.51 -35.82 -13.88
C SER A 216 17.67 -35.71 -15.15
N MET A 217 16.35 -35.56 -15.06
CA MET A 217 15.47 -35.41 -16.22
C MET A 217 14.23 -34.58 -15.88
N SER A 218 13.47 -34.20 -16.91
CA SER A 218 12.25 -33.39 -16.77
C SER A 218 11.20 -34.08 -15.89
N LEU A 219 10.33 -33.29 -15.25
CA LEU A 219 9.20 -33.83 -14.48
C LEU A 219 8.27 -34.70 -15.35
N VAL A 220 8.04 -34.29 -16.60
CA VAL A 220 7.20 -35.01 -17.56
C VAL A 220 7.77 -36.40 -17.82
N ASP A 221 9.05 -36.49 -18.13
CA ASP A 221 9.72 -37.77 -18.41
C ASP A 221 9.82 -38.64 -17.18
N SER A 222 10.08 -38.06 -16.01
CA SER A 222 10.14 -38.80 -14.76
C SER A 222 8.82 -39.49 -14.45
N VAL A 223 7.71 -38.76 -14.52
CA VAL A 223 6.39 -39.37 -14.29
C VAL A 223 6.07 -40.38 -15.40
N ARG A 224 6.35 -40.05 -16.66
CA ARG A 224 6.07 -40.93 -17.80
C ARG A 224 6.86 -42.24 -17.77
N THR A 225 8.10 -42.23 -17.29
CA THR A 225 8.96 -43.41 -17.21
C THR A 225 8.84 -44.17 -15.89
N GLY A 226 8.21 -43.55 -14.88
CA GLY A 226 7.95 -44.17 -13.57
C GLY A 226 8.96 -43.81 -12.48
N GLU A 227 9.80 -42.79 -12.69
CA GLU A 227 10.68 -42.19 -11.68
C GLU A 227 9.88 -41.26 -10.74
N ILE A 228 8.93 -41.86 -10.02
CA ILE A 228 8.01 -41.20 -9.09
C ILE A 228 7.82 -42.09 -7.85
N ARG A 229 7.59 -41.48 -6.67
CA ARG A 229 7.40 -42.17 -5.39
C ARG A 229 6.32 -43.26 -5.50
N PRO A 230 6.68 -44.54 -5.29
CA PRO A 230 5.73 -45.64 -5.38
C PRO A 230 4.56 -45.52 -4.38
N ASN A 231 3.39 -46.00 -4.79
CA ASN A 231 2.17 -46.16 -4.01
C ASN A 231 1.72 -44.87 -3.30
N THR A 232 1.87 -43.74 -3.97
CA THR A 232 1.55 -42.43 -3.40
C THR A 232 0.21 -41.94 -3.94
N PRO A 233 -0.81 -41.70 -3.09
CA PRO A 233 -2.01 -41.01 -3.51
C PRO A 233 -1.70 -39.57 -3.92
N ILE A 234 -2.09 -39.20 -5.14
CA ILE A 234 -1.85 -37.88 -5.73
C ILE A 234 -3.18 -37.28 -6.17
N SER A 235 -3.47 -36.08 -5.69
CA SER A 235 -4.53 -35.24 -6.25
C SER A 235 -3.92 -34.21 -7.20
N PHE A 236 -4.36 -34.23 -8.46
CA PHE A 236 -3.92 -33.28 -9.48
C PHE A 236 -5.08 -32.36 -9.86
N ASN A 237 -4.98 -31.10 -9.45
CA ASN A 237 -6.08 -30.14 -9.46
C ASN A 237 -5.73 -28.92 -10.32
N TYR A 238 -6.64 -28.51 -11.20
CA TYR A 238 -6.53 -27.26 -11.94
C TYR A 238 -7.92 -26.65 -12.21
N ALA A 239 -7.96 -25.34 -12.45
CA ALA A 239 -9.20 -24.65 -12.81
C ALA A 239 -9.44 -24.67 -14.33
N GLU A 240 -10.71 -24.67 -14.77
CA GLU A 240 -11.09 -24.73 -16.19
C GLU A 240 -10.43 -23.62 -17.04
N HIS A 241 -10.21 -22.44 -16.45
CA HIS A 241 -9.55 -21.30 -17.05
C HIS A 241 -8.28 -20.88 -16.29
N ASP A 242 -7.54 -21.82 -15.69
CA ASP A 242 -6.41 -21.53 -14.79
C ASP A 242 -5.37 -20.54 -15.36
N ALA A 243 -5.11 -20.60 -16.66
CA ALA A 243 -4.16 -19.70 -17.33
C ALA A 243 -4.69 -18.27 -17.56
N TRP A 244 -5.98 -18.03 -17.29
CA TRP A 244 -6.68 -16.77 -17.49
C TRP A 244 -6.16 -15.70 -16.52
N GLY A 245 -6.01 -14.47 -17.01
CA GLY A 245 -5.39 -13.36 -16.25
C GLY A 245 -3.87 -13.44 -16.13
N MET A 246 -3.28 -14.63 -15.95
CA MET A 246 -1.81 -14.81 -15.99
C MET A 246 -1.23 -14.50 -17.38
N SER A 247 -1.91 -14.94 -18.44
CA SER A 247 -1.43 -14.78 -19.81
C SER A 247 -1.97 -13.54 -20.55
N ASP A 248 -2.74 -12.66 -19.89
CA ASP A 248 -3.10 -11.34 -20.46
C ASP A 248 -1.94 -10.36 -20.50
N GLY A 249 -1.19 -10.27 -19.39
CA GLY A 249 0.10 -9.57 -19.38
C GLY A 249 1.13 -10.29 -20.25
N GLY A 250 1.05 -11.61 -20.31
CA GLY A 250 1.96 -12.48 -21.06
C GLY A 250 1.82 -12.38 -22.58
N PHE A 251 0.61 -12.40 -23.12
CA PHE A 251 0.31 -12.23 -24.55
C PHE A 251 0.76 -10.85 -25.04
N ASN A 252 0.40 -9.80 -24.30
CA ASN A 252 0.83 -8.44 -24.63
C ASN A 252 2.34 -8.26 -24.56
N SER A 253 3.04 -8.99 -23.68
CA SER A 253 4.51 -8.95 -23.59
C SER A 253 5.17 -9.78 -24.70
N ALA A 254 4.61 -10.94 -25.04
CA ALA A 254 5.11 -11.81 -26.11
C ALA A 254 4.98 -11.15 -27.48
N VAL A 255 3.84 -10.52 -27.78
CA VAL A 255 3.62 -9.82 -29.06
C VAL A 255 4.51 -8.58 -29.21
N LYS A 256 4.82 -7.86 -28.13
CA LYS A 256 5.70 -6.66 -28.16
C LYS A 256 7.16 -6.96 -28.49
N ASN A 257 7.61 -8.20 -28.25
CA ASN A 257 9.02 -8.58 -28.36
C ASN A 257 9.34 -9.35 -29.64
N ILE A 258 8.35 -9.63 -30.49
CA ILE A 258 8.60 -10.22 -31.81
C ILE A 258 8.98 -9.09 -32.79
N PRO A 259 10.17 -9.12 -33.42
CA PRO A 259 10.65 -8.05 -34.30
C PRO A 259 9.69 -7.67 -35.44
N ALA A 260 8.94 -8.64 -35.97
CA ALA A 260 7.93 -8.43 -37.00
C ALA A 260 6.78 -7.50 -36.56
N PHE A 261 6.57 -7.28 -35.25
CA PHE A 261 5.51 -6.44 -34.70
C PHE A 261 5.97 -5.07 -34.19
N ALA A 262 7.27 -4.78 -34.20
CA ALA A 262 7.80 -3.45 -33.88
C ALA A 262 7.10 -2.31 -34.67
N PRO A 263 6.75 -2.47 -35.97
CA PRO A 263 6.02 -1.44 -36.72
C PRO A 263 4.56 -1.23 -36.29
N HIS A 264 3.96 -2.22 -35.64
CA HIS A 264 2.54 -2.25 -35.26
C HIS A 264 2.30 -1.93 -33.79
N THR A 265 3.37 -1.82 -32.98
CA THR A 265 3.32 -1.64 -31.53
C THR A 265 2.58 -0.36 -31.12
N GLN A 266 2.73 0.73 -31.88
CA GLN A 266 2.02 1.98 -31.60
C GLN A 266 0.52 1.84 -31.93
N THR A 267 0.19 1.26 -33.09
CA THR A 267 -1.19 1.00 -33.51
C THR A 267 -1.94 0.11 -32.51
N ILE A 268 -1.28 -0.91 -31.94
CA ILE A 268 -1.87 -1.76 -30.91
C ILE A 268 -2.17 -0.97 -29.63
N LYS A 269 -1.23 -0.13 -29.17
CA LYS A 269 -1.43 0.73 -28.00
C LYS A 269 -2.57 1.72 -28.23
N ASP A 270 -2.66 2.30 -29.42
CA ASP A 270 -3.69 3.27 -29.79
C ASP A 270 -5.08 2.62 -29.88
N LEU A 271 -5.17 1.38 -30.41
CA LEU A 271 -6.41 0.62 -30.49
C LEU A 271 -6.89 0.13 -29.10
N GLN A 272 -5.96 -0.33 -28.25
CA GLN A 272 -6.27 -0.71 -26.86
C GLN A 272 -6.70 0.50 -26.02
N ALA A 273 -6.04 1.66 -26.19
CA ALA A 273 -6.43 2.92 -25.56
C ALA A 273 -7.80 3.43 -26.05
N ALA A 274 -8.22 3.04 -27.24
CA ALA A 274 -9.54 3.31 -27.79
C ALA A 274 -10.62 2.29 -27.39
N GLY A 275 -10.30 1.30 -26.54
CA GLY A 275 -11.21 0.23 -26.15
C GLY A 275 -11.53 -0.76 -27.27
N ILE A 276 -10.76 -0.74 -28.37
CA ILE A 276 -10.92 -1.66 -29.50
C ILE A 276 -10.12 -2.93 -29.22
N ILE A 277 -10.80 -4.07 -29.21
CA ILE A 277 -10.16 -5.38 -29.12
C ILE A 277 -9.26 -5.55 -30.34
N VAL A 278 -7.96 -5.74 -30.09
CA VAL A 278 -6.94 -5.97 -31.13
C VAL A 278 -7.38 -7.13 -32.02
N PRO A 279 -7.35 -7.01 -33.36
CA PRO A 279 -7.95 -8.01 -34.24
C PRO A 279 -7.34 -9.42 -34.10
N SER A 280 -8.09 -10.41 -34.58
CA SER A 280 -7.83 -11.84 -34.44
C SER A 280 -6.53 -12.33 -35.13
N ASP A 281 -6.03 -11.59 -36.10
CA ASP A 281 -4.86 -11.93 -36.93
C ASP A 281 -3.51 -11.95 -36.18
N TYR A 282 -3.39 -11.32 -35.01
CA TYR A 282 -2.13 -11.26 -34.25
C TYR A 282 -1.73 -12.59 -33.60
N THR A 283 -2.71 -13.44 -33.26
CA THR A 283 -2.43 -14.76 -32.65
C THR A 283 -1.87 -15.73 -33.70
N ASP A 284 -2.39 -15.69 -34.93
CA ASP A 284 -1.87 -16.47 -36.05
C ASP A 284 -0.44 -16.03 -36.41
N LEU A 285 -0.18 -14.71 -36.41
CA LEU A 285 1.16 -14.18 -36.65
C LEU A 285 2.16 -14.64 -35.57
N TYR A 286 1.76 -14.65 -34.30
CA TYR A 286 2.59 -15.21 -33.22
C TYR A 286 2.96 -16.68 -33.52
N PHE A 287 1.97 -17.54 -33.82
CA PHE A 287 2.25 -18.95 -34.08
C PHE A 287 3.11 -19.17 -35.33
N LYS A 288 2.92 -18.36 -36.38
CA LYS A 288 3.74 -18.43 -37.59
C LYS A 288 5.20 -18.03 -37.36
N GLU A 289 5.44 -17.00 -36.55
CA GLU A 289 6.80 -16.57 -36.21
C GLU A 289 7.51 -17.59 -35.29
N VAL A 290 6.77 -18.25 -34.40
CA VAL A 290 7.32 -19.21 -33.44
C VAL A 290 7.56 -20.60 -34.05
N PHE A 291 6.58 -21.14 -34.76
CA PHE A 291 6.61 -22.51 -35.28
C PHE A 291 6.88 -22.60 -36.79
N GLY A 292 6.90 -21.46 -37.48
CA GLY A 292 6.95 -21.40 -38.94
C GLY A 292 5.57 -21.55 -39.58
N GLU A 293 5.42 -20.97 -40.77
CA GLU A 293 4.14 -20.93 -41.48
C GLU A 293 3.64 -22.34 -41.90
N ASP A 294 4.55 -23.25 -42.24
CA ASP A 294 4.19 -24.62 -42.65
C ASP A 294 3.60 -25.43 -41.48
N VAL A 295 4.23 -25.38 -40.30
CA VAL A 295 3.74 -26.05 -39.09
C VAL A 295 2.46 -25.41 -38.60
N PHE A 296 2.37 -24.08 -38.63
CA PHE A 296 1.14 -23.38 -38.31
C PHE A 296 -0.01 -23.87 -39.19
N ASN A 297 0.15 -23.86 -40.51
CA ASN A 297 -0.92 -24.26 -41.43
C ASN A 297 -1.28 -25.75 -41.33
N ALA A 298 -0.30 -26.62 -41.09
CA ALA A 298 -0.50 -28.07 -41.03
C ALA A 298 -1.13 -28.55 -39.71
N TYR A 299 -0.73 -27.97 -38.57
CA TYR A 299 -1.05 -28.49 -37.24
C TYR A 299 -1.85 -27.52 -36.36
N ILE A 300 -1.46 -26.25 -36.31
CA ILE A 300 -1.97 -25.28 -35.31
C ILE A 300 -3.24 -24.59 -35.79
N ALA A 301 -3.27 -24.13 -37.04
CA ALA A 301 -4.37 -23.37 -37.64
C ALA A 301 -5.74 -24.08 -37.58
N PRO A 302 -5.85 -25.42 -37.74
CA PRO A 302 -7.14 -26.11 -37.66
C PRO A 302 -7.86 -25.93 -36.33
N GLU A 303 -7.14 -25.94 -35.20
CA GLU A 303 -7.72 -25.83 -33.86
C GLU A 303 -7.62 -24.40 -33.32
N PHE A 304 -6.47 -23.74 -33.47
CA PHE A 304 -6.18 -22.44 -32.85
C PHE A 304 -6.25 -21.24 -33.81
N GLY A 305 -6.42 -21.49 -35.11
CA GLY A 305 -6.42 -20.45 -36.13
C GLY A 305 -7.59 -19.48 -35.99
N CYS A 306 -7.33 -18.22 -36.34
CA CYS A 306 -8.20 -17.09 -36.10
C CYS A 306 -9.19 -16.75 -37.22
N ALA A 307 -9.52 -17.74 -38.05
CA ALA A 307 -10.58 -17.62 -39.02
C ALA A 307 -11.96 -17.47 -38.33
N ASN A 308 -12.86 -16.68 -38.95
CA ASN A 308 -14.23 -16.52 -38.48
C ASN A 308 -14.95 -17.87 -38.39
N ASN A 309 -15.92 -17.97 -37.48
CA ASN A 309 -16.76 -19.16 -37.34
C ASN A 309 -17.51 -19.46 -38.64
N ALA A 310 -17.95 -20.70 -38.82
CA ALA A 310 -18.66 -21.14 -40.03
C ALA A 310 -19.97 -20.36 -40.31
N ASP A 311 -20.52 -19.68 -39.31
CA ASP A 311 -21.70 -18.81 -39.39
C ASP A 311 -21.37 -17.34 -39.70
N GLY A 312 -20.09 -16.99 -39.85
CA GLY A 312 -19.60 -15.64 -40.12
C GLY A 312 -19.40 -14.76 -38.89
N SER A 313 -19.64 -15.26 -37.67
CA SER A 313 -19.32 -14.55 -36.44
C SER A 313 -17.81 -14.49 -36.18
N ALA A 314 -17.35 -13.40 -35.58
CA ALA A 314 -15.95 -13.22 -35.22
C ALA A 314 -15.56 -14.23 -34.13
N ARG A 315 -14.46 -14.96 -34.33
CA ARG A 315 -13.92 -15.91 -33.36
C ARG A 315 -13.14 -15.17 -32.27
N GLU A 316 -13.39 -15.48 -31.00
CA GLU A 316 -12.63 -14.90 -29.88
C GLU A 316 -11.23 -15.54 -29.81
N CYS A 317 -10.27 -14.91 -30.48
CA CYS A 317 -8.91 -15.44 -30.63
C CYS A 317 -8.08 -15.46 -29.35
N ARG A 318 -8.37 -14.52 -28.44
CA ARG A 318 -7.76 -14.49 -27.11
C ARG A 318 -8.03 -15.79 -26.36
N GLU A 319 -9.25 -16.31 -26.44
CA GLU A 319 -9.63 -17.60 -25.84
C GLU A 319 -8.84 -18.78 -26.43
N GLN A 320 -8.54 -18.77 -27.74
CA GLN A 320 -7.74 -19.83 -28.37
C GLN A 320 -6.29 -19.82 -27.91
N PHE A 321 -5.69 -18.64 -27.77
CA PHE A 321 -4.36 -18.50 -27.21
C PHE A 321 -4.30 -18.98 -25.75
N PHE A 322 -5.30 -18.66 -24.94
CA PHE A 322 -5.40 -19.18 -23.57
C PHE A 322 -5.52 -20.70 -23.54
N LYS A 323 -6.34 -21.29 -24.42
CA LYS A 323 -6.47 -22.74 -24.57
C LYS A 323 -5.16 -23.39 -24.99
N TRP A 324 -4.39 -22.75 -25.86
CA TRP A 324 -3.03 -23.19 -26.21
C TRP A 324 -2.13 -23.20 -24.97
N VAL A 325 -2.08 -22.10 -24.23
CA VAL A 325 -1.24 -21.97 -23.02
C VAL A 325 -1.62 -23.03 -22.00
N GLN A 326 -2.89 -23.12 -21.61
CA GLN A 326 -3.36 -24.10 -20.63
C GLN A 326 -3.16 -25.55 -21.11
N GLY A 327 -3.34 -25.80 -22.41
CA GLY A 327 -3.04 -27.09 -23.03
C GLY A 327 -1.55 -27.46 -22.95
N GLN A 328 -0.68 -26.54 -23.36
CA GLN A 328 0.77 -26.74 -23.35
C GLN A 328 1.32 -26.88 -21.93
N THR A 329 0.77 -26.13 -20.98
CA THR A 329 1.35 -26.03 -19.65
C THR A 329 0.69 -26.92 -18.61
N TRP A 330 -0.63 -27.05 -18.52
CA TRP A 330 -1.25 -27.84 -17.43
C TRP A 330 -1.79 -29.19 -17.90
N VAL A 331 -2.46 -29.20 -19.05
CA VAL A 331 -3.36 -30.31 -19.42
C VAL A 331 -2.68 -31.36 -20.30
N CYS A 332 -2.19 -30.98 -21.49
CA CYS A 332 -1.74 -31.94 -22.50
C CYS A 332 -0.40 -32.58 -22.16
N ASN A 333 0.50 -31.86 -21.50
CA ASN A 333 1.76 -32.40 -21.00
C ASN A 333 1.58 -33.35 -19.81
N SER A 334 0.69 -33.03 -18.85
CA SER A 334 0.31 -33.94 -17.76
C SER A 334 -0.36 -35.19 -18.32
N ARG A 335 -1.26 -35.02 -19.30
CA ARG A 335 -1.88 -36.14 -20.04
C ARG A 335 -0.82 -37.01 -20.71
N TYR A 336 0.14 -36.41 -21.39
CA TYR A 336 1.25 -37.12 -22.01
C TYR A 336 2.08 -37.87 -20.97
N ALA A 337 2.40 -37.26 -19.84
CA ALA A 337 3.12 -37.92 -18.74
C ALA A 337 2.33 -39.13 -18.19
N PHE A 338 1.04 -38.94 -17.92
CA PHE A 338 0.17 -39.96 -17.36
C PHE A 338 -0.07 -41.14 -18.32
N SER A 339 0.01 -40.92 -19.63
CA SER A 339 -0.13 -42.01 -20.62
C SER A 339 0.97 -43.08 -20.58
N GLY A 340 2.06 -42.86 -19.83
CA GLY A 340 3.17 -43.78 -19.70
C GLY A 340 3.05 -44.75 -18.51
N ALA A 341 4.05 -44.74 -17.63
CA ALA A 341 4.13 -45.59 -16.46
C ALA A 341 2.88 -45.52 -15.56
N PRO A 342 2.22 -44.37 -15.31
CA PRO A 342 1.02 -44.34 -14.48
C PRO A 342 -0.14 -45.21 -15.01
N MET A 343 -0.25 -45.40 -16.33
CA MET A 343 -1.26 -46.27 -16.96
C MET A 343 -0.90 -47.76 -16.93
N THR A 344 0.37 -48.10 -16.74
CA THR A 344 0.89 -49.47 -16.96
C THR A 344 1.56 -50.07 -15.73
N ASN A 345 1.96 -49.24 -14.78
CA ASN A 345 2.66 -49.58 -13.56
C ASN A 345 1.76 -49.31 -12.34
N GLY A 346 1.17 -50.39 -11.80
CA GLY A 346 0.30 -50.32 -10.62
C GLY A 346 1.03 -49.90 -9.33
N ASP A 347 2.36 -49.86 -9.33
CA ASP A 347 3.16 -49.50 -8.16
C ASP A 347 3.22 -47.98 -7.92
N ILE A 348 2.66 -47.13 -8.79
CA ILE A 348 2.69 -45.65 -8.63
C ILE A 348 1.63 -45.17 -7.61
N GLY A 349 0.55 -45.94 -7.41
CA GLY A 349 -0.60 -45.52 -6.61
C GLY A 349 -1.60 -44.65 -7.41
N PRO A 350 -2.74 -44.28 -6.81
CA PRO A 350 -3.80 -43.59 -7.52
C PRO A 350 -3.47 -42.11 -7.75
N ILE A 351 -3.59 -41.67 -9.01
CA ILE A 351 -3.55 -40.26 -9.40
C ILE A 351 -4.97 -39.84 -9.77
N TYR A 352 -5.52 -38.84 -9.08
CA TYR A 352 -6.87 -38.32 -9.32
C TYR A 352 -6.79 -36.98 -10.05
N PRO A 353 -6.98 -36.93 -11.39
CA PRO A 353 -7.01 -35.69 -12.12
C PRO A 353 -8.37 -35.01 -11.95
N MET A 354 -8.37 -33.75 -11.56
CA MET A 354 -9.54 -32.94 -11.25
C MET A 354 -9.51 -31.60 -11.95
N GLU A 355 -10.63 -31.26 -12.58
CA GLU A 355 -10.85 -29.93 -13.14
C GLU A 355 -11.99 -29.23 -12.42
N PHE A 356 -11.77 -27.98 -12.04
CA PHE A 356 -12.71 -27.16 -11.31
C PHE A 356 -13.37 -26.10 -12.20
N GLY A 357 -14.71 -26.15 -12.30
CA GLY A 357 -15.52 -25.25 -13.14
C GLY A 357 -15.91 -23.92 -12.49
N TRP A 358 -15.32 -23.52 -11.36
CA TRP A 358 -15.73 -22.32 -10.61
C TRP A 358 -15.14 -21.04 -11.16
N ARG A 359 -15.98 -20.01 -11.31
CA ARG A 359 -15.57 -18.71 -11.81
C ARG A 359 -15.18 -17.81 -10.65
N THR A 360 -13.95 -17.30 -10.64
CA THR A 360 -13.35 -16.67 -9.46
C THR A 360 -12.88 -15.23 -9.66
N CYS A 361 -12.68 -14.72 -10.88
CA CYS A 361 -12.01 -13.42 -11.05
C CYS A 361 -12.47 -12.48 -12.17
N GLU A 362 -12.78 -12.93 -13.39
CA GLU A 362 -13.29 -12.00 -14.41
C GLU A 362 -14.76 -11.68 -14.11
N GLU A 363 -15.11 -10.41 -13.97
CA GLU A 363 -16.46 -9.96 -13.60
C GLU A 363 -17.06 -9.12 -14.74
N ILE A 364 -18.16 -9.60 -15.30
CA ILE A 364 -18.92 -8.92 -16.35
C ILE A 364 -20.33 -8.71 -15.81
N GLU A 365 -20.77 -7.46 -15.74
CA GLU A 365 -22.11 -7.08 -15.23
C GLU A 365 -22.41 -7.60 -13.81
N GLY A 366 -21.38 -7.75 -12.96
CA GLY A 366 -21.54 -8.27 -11.59
C GLY A 366 -21.48 -9.80 -11.47
N GLU A 367 -21.33 -10.52 -12.58
CA GLU A 367 -21.19 -11.98 -12.60
C GLU A 367 -19.77 -12.40 -12.92
N LYS A 368 -19.24 -13.36 -12.14
CA LYS A 368 -17.94 -13.95 -12.45
C LYS A 368 -18.06 -14.86 -13.68
N THR A 369 -17.23 -14.65 -14.69
CA THR A 369 -17.25 -15.38 -15.98
C THR A 369 -16.11 -16.38 -16.14
N LYS A 370 -14.97 -16.20 -15.45
CA LYS A 370 -13.75 -17.04 -15.59
C LYS A 370 -13.11 -17.40 -14.26
N SER A 371 -12.39 -18.51 -14.23
CA SER A 371 -11.56 -18.99 -13.12
C SER A 371 -10.16 -18.40 -13.20
N CYS A 372 -9.61 -17.94 -12.08
CA CYS A 372 -8.21 -17.50 -12.01
C CYS A 372 -7.28 -18.59 -11.49
N HIS A 373 -6.01 -18.44 -11.86
CA HIS A 373 -4.87 -19.21 -11.36
C HIS A 373 -4.95 -19.42 -9.84
N CYS A 374 -4.84 -20.67 -9.39
CA CYS A 374 -4.93 -21.06 -7.97
C CYS A 374 -6.31 -20.91 -7.31
N GLY A 375 -7.38 -20.64 -8.06
CA GLY A 375 -8.73 -20.45 -7.52
C GLY A 375 -9.25 -21.67 -6.74
N GLU A 376 -8.90 -22.87 -7.18
CA GLU A 376 -9.24 -24.17 -6.59
C GLU A 376 -8.58 -24.39 -5.23
N SER A 377 -7.37 -23.86 -4.99
CA SER A 377 -6.66 -24.02 -3.72
C SER A 377 -7.45 -23.45 -2.53
N GLY A 378 -8.23 -22.37 -2.75
CA GLY A 378 -9.10 -21.80 -1.73
C GLY A 378 -10.25 -22.72 -1.30
N TYR A 379 -10.66 -23.64 -2.18
CA TYR A 379 -11.70 -24.64 -1.91
C TYR A 379 -11.13 -25.93 -1.33
N VAL A 380 -9.95 -26.34 -1.79
CA VAL A 380 -9.19 -27.49 -1.25
C VAL A 380 -8.78 -27.24 0.20
N ASN A 381 -8.35 -26.01 0.50
CA ASN A 381 -7.84 -25.63 1.82
C ASN A 381 -8.85 -24.86 2.67
N SER A 382 -10.11 -24.80 2.22
CA SER A 382 -11.24 -24.18 2.93
C SER A 382 -11.01 -22.71 3.37
N GLN A 383 -10.31 -21.88 2.59
CA GLN A 383 -9.98 -20.48 2.96
C GLN A 383 -11.17 -19.49 2.88
N ARG A 384 -12.25 -19.82 2.16
CA ARG A 384 -13.28 -18.83 1.78
C ARG A 384 -14.37 -18.51 2.81
N THR A 385 -14.29 -18.88 4.08
CA THR A 385 -15.47 -18.82 4.99
C THR A 385 -15.65 -17.57 5.87
N SER A 386 -15.13 -16.40 5.52
CA SER A 386 -15.32 -15.20 6.36
C SER A 386 -16.40 -14.22 5.86
N ASN A 387 -17.11 -14.54 4.78
CA ASN A 387 -18.19 -13.69 4.26
C ASN A 387 -19.58 -14.17 4.74
N PRO A 388 -20.26 -13.45 5.67
CA PRO A 388 -21.63 -13.78 6.09
C PRO A 388 -22.70 -13.54 5.01
N ASN A 389 -22.34 -12.94 3.87
CA ASN A 389 -23.20 -12.73 2.70
C ASN A 389 -22.85 -13.67 1.53
N MET A 390 -22.12 -14.76 1.78
CA MET A 390 -21.76 -15.73 0.75
C MET A 390 -23.01 -16.41 0.17
N PRO A 391 -23.14 -16.54 -1.16
CA PRO A 391 -24.23 -17.27 -1.82
C PRO A 391 -24.41 -18.70 -1.27
N GLU A 392 -25.65 -19.18 -1.19
CA GLU A 392 -26.00 -20.47 -0.55
C GLU A 392 -25.35 -21.68 -1.26
N ASP A 393 -25.16 -21.59 -2.56
CA ASP A 393 -24.43 -22.53 -3.41
C ASP A 393 -22.93 -22.56 -3.09
N GLU A 394 -22.29 -21.40 -2.86
CA GLU A 394 -20.86 -21.35 -2.47
C GLU A 394 -20.64 -21.85 -1.02
N GLN A 395 -21.60 -21.66 -0.12
CA GLN A 395 -21.57 -22.25 1.22
C GLN A 395 -21.69 -23.77 1.18
N LYS A 396 -22.68 -24.30 0.44
CA LYS A 396 -22.85 -25.75 0.22
C LYS A 396 -21.60 -26.36 -0.39
N LEU A 397 -20.94 -25.63 -1.28
CA LEU A 397 -19.71 -26.08 -1.91
C LEU A 397 -18.55 -26.21 -0.92
N ILE A 398 -18.37 -25.25 -0.02
CA ILE A 398 -17.30 -25.33 0.99
C ILE A 398 -17.57 -26.45 2.01
N GLU A 399 -18.83 -26.64 2.40
CA GLU A 399 -19.23 -27.77 3.24
C GLU A 399 -18.97 -29.10 2.52
N TRP A 400 -19.30 -29.17 1.22
CA TRP A 400 -19.05 -30.31 0.36
C TRP A 400 -17.55 -30.63 0.18
N THR A 401 -16.72 -29.63 -0.14
CA THR A 401 -15.27 -29.84 -0.32
C THR A 401 -14.58 -30.22 0.99
N SER A 402 -15.00 -29.63 2.12
CA SER A 402 -14.35 -29.89 3.41
C SER A 402 -14.45 -31.36 3.83
N GLU A 403 -15.58 -32.04 3.61
CA GLU A 403 -15.69 -33.48 3.91
C GLU A 403 -14.81 -34.33 2.98
N TYR A 404 -14.81 -34.03 1.68
CA TYR A 404 -14.06 -34.75 0.66
C TYR A 404 -12.54 -34.66 0.86
N TRP A 405 -12.03 -33.45 1.08
CA TRP A 405 -10.61 -33.22 1.27
C TRP A 405 -10.12 -33.76 2.60
N VAL A 406 -10.87 -33.57 3.69
CA VAL A 406 -10.51 -34.17 4.98
C VAL A 406 -10.44 -35.70 4.86
N ASN A 407 -11.32 -36.33 4.08
CA ASN A 407 -11.19 -37.76 3.83
C ASN A 407 -9.88 -38.08 3.09
N PHE A 408 -9.53 -37.36 2.03
CA PHE A 408 -8.24 -37.55 1.35
C PHE A 408 -7.03 -37.33 2.28
N PHE A 409 -7.03 -36.27 3.10
CA PHE A 409 -6.01 -36.03 4.12
C PHE A 409 -5.89 -37.23 5.08
N ASN A 410 -6.99 -37.89 5.43
CA ASN A 410 -6.97 -39.07 6.29
C ASN A 410 -6.56 -40.35 5.54
N THR A 411 -7.17 -40.67 4.41
CA THR A 411 -7.10 -41.99 3.78
C THR A 411 -6.33 -42.03 2.46
N GLY A 412 -6.14 -40.89 1.79
CA GLY A 412 -5.63 -40.82 0.42
C GLY A 412 -6.66 -41.25 -0.64
N THR A 413 -7.92 -41.35 -0.26
CA THR A 413 -9.03 -41.70 -1.15
C THR A 413 -10.16 -40.69 -0.98
N PHE A 414 -11.09 -40.64 -1.94
CA PHE A 414 -12.27 -39.79 -1.85
C PHE A 414 -13.52 -40.65 -1.56
N PRO A 415 -14.52 -40.11 -0.83
CA PRO A 415 -15.76 -40.81 -0.58
C PRO A 415 -16.65 -40.85 -1.85
N ASN A 416 -17.50 -41.87 -1.96
CA ASN A 416 -18.44 -42.03 -3.09
C ASN A 416 -19.80 -41.34 -2.86
N THR A 417 -19.87 -40.35 -1.97
CA THR A 417 -21.14 -39.78 -1.51
C THR A 417 -21.85 -38.91 -2.56
N VAL A 418 -21.12 -38.26 -3.46
CA VAL A 418 -21.68 -37.43 -4.55
C VAL A 418 -21.28 -37.87 -5.97
N GLY A 419 -20.62 -39.02 -6.07
CA GLY A 419 -20.03 -39.52 -7.30
C GLY A 419 -18.74 -40.28 -6.99
N GLU A 420 -18.34 -41.18 -7.88
CA GLU A 420 -17.09 -41.93 -7.74
C GLU A 420 -15.94 -41.10 -8.33
N MET A 421 -14.93 -40.80 -7.50
CA MET A 421 -13.71 -40.13 -7.96
C MET A 421 -12.77 -41.18 -8.57
N LEU A 422 -12.51 -41.09 -9.86
CA LEU A 422 -11.73 -42.08 -10.58
C LEU A 422 -10.27 -41.68 -10.69
N SER A 423 -9.38 -42.66 -10.52
CA SER A 423 -7.96 -42.45 -10.80
C SER A 423 -7.69 -42.48 -12.31
N VAL A 424 -6.52 -42.02 -12.75
CA VAL A 424 -6.06 -42.09 -14.15
C VAL A 424 -6.27 -43.48 -14.76
N THR A 425 -6.06 -44.56 -13.99
CA THR A 425 -6.21 -45.94 -14.48
C THR A 425 -7.66 -46.41 -14.58
N ASP A 426 -8.57 -45.78 -13.82
CA ASP A 426 -9.99 -46.15 -13.78
C ASP A 426 -10.86 -45.26 -14.68
N LEU A 427 -10.31 -44.14 -15.16
CA LEU A 427 -10.98 -43.24 -16.08
C LEU A 427 -11.23 -43.91 -17.45
N PRO A 428 -12.33 -43.56 -18.16
CA PRO A 428 -12.67 -44.17 -19.45
C PRO A 428 -11.56 -44.07 -20.51
N ASN A 429 -10.82 -42.96 -20.49
CA ASN A 429 -9.62 -42.74 -21.28
C ASN A 429 -8.80 -41.58 -20.67
N ILE A 430 -7.60 -41.37 -21.20
CA ILE A 430 -6.66 -40.37 -20.72
C ILE A 430 -7.10 -38.90 -20.96
N ASN A 431 -8.13 -38.66 -21.78
CA ASN A 431 -8.73 -37.33 -21.98
C ASN A 431 -9.81 -37.00 -20.95
N THR A 432 -10.21 -37.98 -20.14
CA THR A 432 -11.30 -37.83 -19.18
C THR A 432 -10.74 -37.40 -17.83
N VAL A 433 -11.35 -36.41 -17.21
CA VAL A 433 -11.02 -35.96 -15.84
C VAL A 433 -12.24 -36.00 -14.94
N ASN A 434 -12.01 -35.93 -13.63
CA ASN A 434 -13.07 -35.72 -12.65
C ASN A 434 -13.41 -34.22 -12.66
N TYR A 435 -14.51 -33.85 -13.31
CA TYR A 435 -14.96 -32.47 -13.36
C TYR A 435 -15.89 -32.17 -12.20
N ILE A 436 -15.56 -31.10 -11.47
CA ILE A 436 -16.35 -30.60 -10.36
C ILE A 436 -16.98 -29.29 -10.79
N SER A 437 -18.31 -29.29 -10.90
CA SER A 437 -19.07 -28.15 -11.41
C SER A 437 -19.29 -27.07 -10.36
N SER A 438 -19.78 -25.90 -10.82
CA SER A 438 -20.19 -24.79 -9.96
C SER A 438 -21.23 -25.15 -8.91
N GLU A 439 -22.02 -26.20 -9.15
CA GLU A 439 -23.11 -26.65 -8.29
C GLU A 439 -22.71 -27.79 -7.34
N ALA A 440 -21.39 -28.04 -7.18
CA ALA A 440 -20.85 -29.16 -6.39
C ALA A 440 -21.27 -30.55 -6.91
N ASN A 441 -21.45 -30.70 -8.22
CA ASN A 441 -21.66 -31.99 -8.87
C ASN A 441 -20.35 -32.53 -9.41
N LEU A 442 -20.14 -33.84 -9.26
CA LEU A 442 -19.00 -34.58 -9.78
C LEU A 442 -19.42 -35.39 -11.02
N GLU A 443 -18.75 -35.17 -12.15
CA GLU A 443 -18.93 -35.97 -13.37
C GLU A 443 -17.58 -36.31 -14.04
N GLN A 444 -17.55 -37.41 -14.81
CA GLN A 444 -16.43 -37.71 -15.70
C GLN A 444 -16.70 -37.12 -17.08
N ARG A 445 -15.84 -36.19 -17.52
CA ARG A 445 -15.97 -35.55 -18.84
C ARG A 445 -14.64 -35.52 -19.58
N GLU A 446 -14.68 -35.60 -20.90
CA GLU A 446 -13.51 -35.34 -21.74
C GLU A 446 -13.24 -33.84 -21.81
N THR A 447 -11.98 -33.45 -21.62
CA THR A 447 -11.55 -32.04 -21.59
C THR A 447 -10.34 -31.85 -22.48
N TYR A 448 -10.27 -30.74 -23.22
CA TYR A 448 -9.13 -30.38 -24.08
C TYR A 448 -8.72 -31.44 -25.12
N SER A 449 -9.62 -32.36 -25.52
CA SER A 449 -9.28 -33.47 -26.43
C SER A 449 -8.79 -32.98 -27.81
N ALA A 450 -9.44 -31.97 -28.39
CA ALA A 450 -9.05 -31.38 -29.67
C ALA A 450 -7.71 -30.62 -29.56
N VAL A 451 -7.55 -29.82 -28.50
CA VAL A 451 -6.30 -29.12 -28.18
C VAL A 451 -5.15 -30.11 -28.05
N CYS A 452 -5.30 -31.15 -27.24
CA CYS A 452 -4.25 -32.13 -27.03
C CYS A 452 -3.99 -33.03 -28.24
N ALA A 453 -4.95 -33.21 -29.16
CA ALA A 453 -4.70 -33.92 -30.41
C ALA A 453 -3.71 -33.17 -31.32
N VAL A 454 -3.70 -31.83 -31.30
CA VAL A 454 -2.69 -31.03 -32.00
C VAL A 454 -1.32 -31.27 -31.38
N PHE A 455 -1.21 -31.20 -30.05
CA PHE A 455 0.04 -31.49 -29.35
C PHE A 455 0.52 -32.92 -29.60
N ASP A 456 -0.36 -33.92 -29.52
CA ASP A 456 -0.02 -35.32 -29.80
C ASP A 456 0.56 -35.49 -31.21
N ALA A 457 -0.03 -34.86 -32.23
CA ALA A 457 0.46 -34.91 -33.60
C ALA A 457 1.82 -34.23 -33.78
N MET A 458 2.01 -33.06 -33.15
CA MET A 458 3.31 -32.38 -33.17
C MET A 458 4.38 -33.19 -32.44
N VAL A 459 4.05 -33.83 -31.30
CA VAL A 459 4.98 -34.66 -30.53
C VAL A 459 5.40 -35.90 -31.32
N GLU A 460 4.52 -36.47 -32.13
CA GLU A 460 4.84 -37.59 -33.00
C GLU A 460 5.86 -37.23 -34.08
N GLU A 461 5.80 -36.00 -34.62
CA GLU A 461 6.71 -35.55 -35.69
C GLU A 461 8.01 -34.96 -35.15
N PHE A 462 7.94 -34.13 -34.10
CA PHE A 462 9.06 -33.31 -33.62
C PHE A 462 9.61 -33.77 -32.27
N GLY A 463 8.87 -34.60 -31.53
CA GLY A 463 9.26 -35.05 -30.20
C GLY A 463 8.71 -34.16 -29.07
N PRO A 464 8.66 -34.69 -27.84
CA PRO A 464 8.02 -34.02 -26.70
C PRO A 464 8.77 -32.79 -26.21
N ASP A 465 10.11 -32.80 -26.25
CA ASP A 465 10.92 -31.69 -25.74
C ASP A 465 10.80 -30.45 -26.65
N ASP A 466 10.74 -30.63 -27.96
CA ASP A 466 10.55 -29.54 -28.92
C ASP A 466 9.15 -28.92 -28.82
N VAL A 467 8.14 -29.74 -28.58
CA VAL A 467 6.73 -29.31 -28.56
C VAL A 467 6.32 -28.74 -27.19
N PHE A 468 6.72 -29.39 -26.09
CA PHE A 468 6.35 -28.96 -24.75
C PHE A 468 7.41 -28.07 -24.07
N GLY A 469 8.69 -28.15 -24.49
CA GLY A 469 9.79 -27.32 -23.97
C GLY A 469 9.93 -25.95 -24.65
N GLY A 470 9.38 -25.76 -25.87
CA GLY A 470 9.19 -24.46 -26.53
C GLY A 470 10.46 -23.66 -26.89
N ALA A 471 11.66 -24.18 -26.62
CA ALA A 471 12.92 -23.44 -26.74
C ALA A 471 13.77 -23.81 -27.98
N HIS A 472 13.65 -25.04 -28.49
CA HIS A 472 14.59 -25.56 -29.50
C HIS A 472 14.29 -25.14 -30.94
N TRP A 473 13.02 -24.86 -31.28
CA TRP A 473 12.58 -24.70 -32.68
C TRP A 473 13.30 -23.58 -33.45
N SER A 474 13.43 -22.42 -32.83
CA SER A 474 14.00 -21.19 -33.42
C SER A 474 15.53 -21.17 -33.49
N TYR A 475 16.21 -21.99 -32.66
CA TYR A 475 17.68 -22.00 -32.60
C TYR A 475 18.30 -22.79 -33.75
N GLU A 476 17.58 -23.78 -34.29
CA GLU A 476 18.08 -24.61 -35.40
C GLU A 476 17.69 -24.08 -36.80
N HIS A 477 16.68 -23.20 -36.94
CA HIS A 477 16.03 -22.93 -38.23
C HIS A 477 16.19 -21.50 -38.82
N GLY A 478 16.47 -20.45 -38.03
CA GLY A 478 16.89 -19.09 -38.46
C GLY A 478 15.95 -18.23 -39.36
N PRO A 479 16.05 -16.87 -39.38
CA PRO A 479 15.26 -16.01 -40.28
C PRO A 479 15.95 -15.66 -41.62
N MET A 480 15.20 -15.58 -42.73
CA MET A 480 15.66 -15.28 -44.11
C MET A 480 15.41 -13.82 -44.57
N GLY A 481 16.41 -13.14 -45.16
CA GLY A 481 16.28 -11.86 -45.92
C GLY A 481 17.54 -11.43 -46.72
N PRO A 482 17.45 -10.63 -47.82
CA PRO A 482 18.40 -10.64 -48.96
C PRO A 482 19.56 -9.61 -48.99
N GLN A 483 20.64 -9.94 -49.73
CA GLN A 483 21.99 -9.33 -49.83
C GLN A 483 22.17 -8.10 -50.76
N ALA A 484 23.11 -7.22 -50.37
CA ALA A 484 24.01 -6.48 -51.26
C ALA A 484 25.39 -6.37 -50.57
N CYS A 485 26.45 -6.94 -51.15
CA CYS A 485 27.90 -6.81 -50.82
C CYS A 485 28.76 -7.95 -51.42
N ASP A 486 28.19 -8.89 -52.17
CA ASP A 486 28.85 -10.17 -52.46
C ASP A 486 30.06 -10.12 -53.42
N ASP A 487 30.44 -8.96 -54.00
CA ASP A 487 31.50 -8.87 -55.01
C ASP A 487 32.40 -7.61 -54.96
N VAL A 488 32.48 -6.87 -53.83
CA VAL A 488 33.30 -5.63 -53.73
C VAL A 488 34.55 -5.84 -52.85
N ASP A 489 35.74 -5.77 -53.47
CA ASP A 489 37.05 -5.81 -52.78
C ASP A 489 37.53 -4.39 -52.43
N CYS A 490 37.58 -4.09 -51.12
CA CYS A 490 37.89 -2.76 -50.57
C CYS A 490 39.36 -2.58 -50.11
N GLY A 491 40.20 -3.61 -50.23
CA GLY A 491 41.59 -3.60 -49.74
C GLY A 491 41.74 -3.94 -48.24
N GLU A 492 42.99 -4.06 -47.77
CA GLU A 492 43.30 -4.49 -46.39
C GLU A 492 42.69 -3.57 -45.32
N ASN A 493 42.01 -4.17 -44.34
CA ASN A 493 41.34 -3.52 -43.21
C ASN A 493 40.24 -2.53 -43.64
N LYS A 494 39.55 -2.80 -44.75
CA LYS A 494 38.36 -2.04 -45.20
C LYS A 494 37.22 -2.98 -45.60
N VAL A 495 36.01 -2.68 -45.12
CA VAL A 495 34.79 -3.44 -45.38
C VAL A 495 33.84 -2.65 -46.27
N CYS A 496 33.18 -3.36 -47.19
CA CYS A 496 32.13 -2.82 -48.04
C CYS A 496 30.84 -2.66 -47.24
N VAL A 497 30.26 -1.46 -47.24
CA VAL A 497 28.96 -1.17 -46.63
C VAL A 497 28.00 -0.64 -47.68
N ASN A 498 26.73 -1.04 -47.59
CA ASN A 498 25.68 -0.43 -48.41
C ASN A 498 25.36 0.95 -47.86
N ASN A 499 25.26 1.95 -48.72
CA ASN A 499 24.80 3.28 -48.34
C ASN A 499 23.27 3.27 -48.14
N ASP A 500 22.76 4.30 -47.45
CA ASP A 500 21.34 4.44 -47.05
C ASP A 500 20.32 4.35 -48.20
N ASP A 501 20.77 4.45 -49.46
CA ASP A 501 19.92 4.31 -50.63
C ASP A 501 19.63 2.86 -51.03
N GLY A 502 20.28 1.87 -50.40
CA GLY A 502 20.08 0.43 -50.66
C GLY A 502 20.53 -0.02 -52.05
N VAL A 503 21.26 0.82 -52.79
CA VAL A 503 21.66 0.57 -54.19
C VAL A 503 23.15 0.84 -54.42
N THR A 504 23.81 1.67 -53.59
CA THR A 504 25.22 2.00 -53.73
C THR A 504 26.06 1.50 -52.55
N THR A 505 27.35 1.24 -52.79
CA THR A 505 28.28 0.74 -51.77
C THR A 505 29.48 1.67 -51.57
N SER A 506 30.04 1.69 -50.37
CA SER A 506 31.26 2.42 -50.01
C SER A 506 32.21 1.54 -49.17
N CYS A 507 33.52 1.84 -49.22
CA CYS A 507 34.56 1.10 -48.49
C CYS A 507 35.03 1.92 -47.28
N VAL A 508 34.73 1.44 -46.08
CA VAL A 508 35.12 2.07 -44.81
C VAL A 508 36.16 1.20 -44.10
N CYS A 509 36.97 1.77 -43.21
CA CYS A 509 37.89 0.97 -42.39
C CYS A 509 37.09 -0.10 -41.61
N GLU A 510 37.62 -1.32 -41.56
CA GLU A 510 37.04 -2.42 -40.79
C GLU A 510 36.90 -2.03 -39.31
N ASP A 511 35.86 -2.56 -38.66
CA ASP A 511 35.68 -2.43 -37.22
C ASP A 511 36.97 -2.81 -36.51
N GLY A 512 37.54 -1.84 -35.79
CA GLY A 512 38.86 -1.96 -35.22
C GLY A 512 39.85 -0.89 -35.65
N PHE A 513 39.55 -0.14 -36.73
CA PHE A 513 40.49 0.80 -37.35
C PHE A 513 39.84 2.16 -37.69
N ILE A 514 40.57 3.24 -37.45
CA ILE A 514 40.22 4.63 -37.83
C ILE A 514 41.12 5.15 -38.95
N GLU A 515 40.62 6.12 -39.73
CA GLU A 515 41.40 6.75 -40.80
C GLU A 515 42.54 7.63 -40.24
N ALA A 516 43.78 7.31 -40.61
CA ALA A 516 44.94 8.16 -40.41
C ALA A 516 45.63 8.44 -41.74
N GLY A 517 45.19 9.50 -42.43
CA GLY A 517 45.61 9.80 -43.80
C GLY A 517 45.01 8.79 -44.79
N ASP A 518 45.85 8.18 -45.63
CA ASP A 518 45.40 7.19 -46.64
C ASP A 518 45.34 5.74 -46.10
N ALA A 519 45.57 5.53 -44.79
CA ALA A 519 45.66 4.21 -44.15
C ALA A 519 44.69 4.07 -42.96
N CYS A 520 44.21 2.86 -42.71
CA CYS A 520 43.42 2.50 -41.53
C CYS A 520 44.39 2.06 -40.42
N VAL A 521 44.39 2.76 -39.28
CA VAL A 521 45.20 2.42 -38.10
C VAL A 521 44.28 2.01 -36.95
N VAL A 522 44.76 1.16 -36.05
CA VAL A 522 43.94 0.63 -34.94
C VAL A 522 43.39 1.79 -34.11
N ASP A 523 42.07 1.82 -33.93
CA ASP A 523 41.42 2.81 -33.08
C ASP A 523 41.76 2.53 -31.61
N PRO A 524 42.42 3.45 -30.89
CA PRO A 524 42.69 3.23 -29.47
C PRO A 524 41.40 3.09 -28.64
N CYS A 525 40.27 3.65 -29.08
CA CYS A 525 38.97 3.49 -28.43
C CYS A 525 38.23 2.18 -28.78
N VAL A 526 38.67 1.42 -29.79
CA VAL A 526 38.08 0.10 -30.13
C VAL A 526 38.31 -0.93 -29.04
N SER A 527 39.40 -0.79 -28.28
CA SER A 527 39.62 -1.64 -27.11
C SER A 527 38.69 -1.32 -25.93
N GLU A 528 37.71 -0.43 -26.14
CA GLU A 528 36.84 0.17 -25.14
C GLU A 528 37.62 0.50 -23.86
N PRO A 529 38.71 1.27 -23.97
CA PRO A 529 39.61 1.45 -22.85
C PRO A 529 39.00 2.31 -21.75
N CYS A 530 37.87 2.96 -22.03
CA CYS A 530 37.05 3.73 -21.10
C CYS A 530 35.90 2.90 -20.56
N HIS A 531 35.37 3.28 -19.40
CA HIS A 531 34.19 2.64 -18.85
C HIS A 531 33.00 2.67 -19.83
N GLU A 532 32.14 1.65 -19.86
CA GLU A 532 30.96 1.57 -20.74
C GLU A 532 29.95 2.74 -20.58
N LYS A 533 30.10 3.51 -19.50
CA LYS A 533 29.31 4.71 -19.18
C LYS A 533 30.16 5.98 -19.24
N ALA A 534 31.27 5.96 -19.95
CA ALA A 534 32.13 7.10 -20.25
C ALA A 534 32.28 7.26 -21.76
N THR A 535 32.53 8.48 -22.20
CA THR A 535 32.84 8.77 -23.59
C THR A 535 34.35 8.70 -23.80
N CYS A 536 34.81 7.77 -24.66
CA CYS A 536 36.20 7.68 -25.12
C CYS A 536 36.44 8.66 -26.28
N THR A 537 37.44 9.54 -26.15
CA THR A 537 37.83 10.45 -27.23
C THR A 537 39.27 10.16 -27.67
N PRO A 538 39.50 9.72 -28.92
CA PRO A 538 40.84 9.47 -29.43
C PRO A 538 41.57 10.78 -29.74
N THR A 539 42.89 10.78 -29.56
CA THR A 539 43.78 11.93 -29.80
C THR A 539 44.69 11.70 -31.01
N GLU A 540 45.25 12.78 -31.58
CA GLU A 540 46.04 12.75 -32.84
C GLU A 540 47.29 11.84 -32.81
N ASN A 541 47.72 11.35 -31.64
CA ASN A 541 48.92 10.53 -31.46
C ASN A 541 48.62 9.05 -31.15
N SER A 542 47.42 8.55 -31.47
CA SER A 542 47.01 7.17 -31.15
C SER A 542 46.89 6.90 -29.65
N ASP A 543 46.46 7.91 -28.88
CA ASP A 543 46.23 7.86 -27.42
C ASP A 543 44.78 8.30 -27.11
N PHE A 544 44.23 8.08 -25.91
CA PHE A 544 42.80 8.32 -25.63
C PHE A 544 42.54 9.09 -24.30
N THR A 545 41.36 9.71 -24.18
CA THR A 545 40.86 10.30 -22.93
C THR A 545 39.42 9.84 -22.65
N CYS A 546 39.08 9.63 -21.38
CA CYS A 546 37.78 9.14 -20.94
C CYS A 546 37.07 10.12 -20.00
N GLU A 547 35.76 10.31 -20.17
CA GLU A 547 34.94 11.15 -19.29
C GLU A 547 33.60 10.46 -19.00
N CYS A 548 33.22 10.28 -17.72
CA CYS A 548 31.96 9.62 -17.37
C CYS A 548 30.75 10.41 -17.88
N ASN A 549 29.78 9.69 -18.44
CA ASN A 549 28.52 10.23 -18.95
C ASN A 549 27.61 10.63 -17.77
N ASN A 550 26.70 11.59 -18.00
CA ASN A 550 25.76 12.07 -16.96
C ASN A 550 24.99 10.90 -16.29
N GLY A 551 24.92 10.93 -14.95
CA GLY A 551 24.29 9.87 -14.14
C GLY A 551 25.28 8.82 -13.59
N TYR A 552 26.57 8.93 -13.95
CA TYR A 552 27.65 8.06 -13.49
C TYR A 552 28.82 8.92 -13.00
N SER A 553 29.58 8.44 -12.01
CA SER A 553 30.71 9.18 -11.45
C SER A 553 31.97 8.33 -11.35
N GLY A 554 33.13 8.97 -11.54
CA GLY A 554 34.44 8.33 -11.48
C GLY A 554 35.46 9.00 -12.42
N ASP A 555 36.51 8.27 -12.79
CA ASP A 555 37.68 8.80 -13.53
C ASP A 555 37.60 8.63 -15.05
N GLY A 556 36.44 8.21 -15.57
CA GLY A 556 36.23 7.90 -16.98
C GLY A 556 36.66 6.47 -17.37
N LEU A 557 37.51 5.81 -16.58
CA LEU A 557 37.89 4.41 -16.74
C LEU A 557 37.03 3.50 -15.85
N ASN A 558 36.50 4.04 -14.75
CA ASN A 558 35.52 3.43 -13.87
C ASN A 558 34.36 4.42 -13.64
N CYS A 559 33.12 4.07 -14.01
CA CYS A 559 31.93 4.92 -13.87
C CYS A 559 30.73 4.10 -13.36
N ILE A 560 30.49 4.08 -12.06
CA ILE A 560 29.45 3.26 -11.41
C ILE A 560 28.03 3.81 -11.56
N THR A 561 27.02 2.93 -11.70
CA THR A 561 25.59 3.27 -11.66
C THR A 561 25.16 3.47 -10.21
N ASP A 562 24.83 4.68 -9.84
CA ASP A 562 24.35 4.98 -8.49
C ASP A 562 22.81 4.87 -8.51
N ASN A 563 22.25 3.71 -8.10
CA ASN A 563 20.83 3.64 -7.70
C ASN A 563 20.60 4.45 -6.42
N ASN A 564 21.69 4.78 -5.74
CA ASN A 564 21.66 5.78 -4.71
C ASN A 564 22.04 7.11 -5.31
N VAL A 565 21.62 8.18 -4.67
CA VAL A 565 22.02 9.52 -5.06
C VAL A 565 22.97 10.01 -3.98
N ARG A 566 24.27 10.01 -4.28
CA ARG A 566 25.31 10.56 -3.41
C ARG A 566 25.39 12.06 -3.58
N HIS A 567 24.95 12.79 -2.56
CA HIS A 567 24.94 14.25 -2.54
C HIS A 567 25.91 14.79 -1.48
N ASN A 568 26.96 15.46 -1.93
CA ASN A 568 27.93 16.10 -1.04
C ASN A 568 27.43 17.50 -0.66
N LEU A 569 27.16 17.69 0.62
CA LEU A 569 26.75 18.97 1.19
C LEU A 569 27.94 19.93 1.31
N SER A 570 27.65 21.23 1.35
CA SER A 570 28.66 22.29 1.52
C SER A 570 29.48 22.20 2.82
N ASN A 571 28.94 21.53 3.84
CA ASN A 571 29.61 21.28 5.12
C ASN A 571 30.60 20.09 5.10
N GLY A 572 30.68 19.35 3.98
CA GLY A 572 31.55 18.18 3.80
C GLY A 572 30.93 16.83 4.16
N ALA A 573 29.67 16.78 4.63
CA ALA A 573 28.94 15.53 4.79
C ALA A 573 28.40 15.01 3.44
N THR A 574 28.26 13.69 3.31
CA THR A 574 27.70 13.05 2.12
C THR A 574 26.39 12.37 2.49
N PHE A 575 25.30 12.74 1.83
CA PHE A 575 24.00 12.11 2.02
C PHE A 575 23.76 11.11 0.89
N ILE A 576 23.31 9.91 1.25
CA ILE A 576 23.02 8.82 0.32
C ILE A 576 21.50 8.63 0.29
N GLY A 577 20.86 9.01 -0.81
CA GLY A 577 19.41 8.81 -1.04
C GLY A 577 19.14 7.68 -2.02
N GLU A 578 17.88 7.33 -2.26
CA GLU A 578 17.44 6.37 -3.30
C GLU A 578 17.10 7.11 -4.61
N LEU A 579 17.52 6.59 -5.76
CA LEU A 579 16.97 6.97 -7.07
C LEU A 579 15.74 6.10 -7.36
N THR A 580 14.55 6.69 -7.38
CA THR A 580 13.31 5.93 -7.62
C THR A 580 13.17 5.53 -9.09
N MET A 581 12.27 4.58 -9.40
CA MET A 581 11.99 4.14 -10.77
C MET A 581 11.42 5.25 -11.68
N GLU A 582 11.04 6.39 -11.09
CA GLU A 582 10.52 7.58 -11.77
C GLU A 582 11.57 8.71 -11.84
N ASP A 583 12.85 8.37 -11.71
CA ASP A 583 14.01 9.27 -11.79
C ASP A 583 14.01 10.41 -10.76
N ILE A 584 13.58 10.12 -9.52
CA ILE A 584 13.59 11.08 -8.39
C ILE A 584 14.65 10.68 -7.38
N ALA A 585 15.45 11.63 -6.91
CA ALA A 585 16.31 11.48 -5.74
C ALA A 585 15.49 11.60 -4.45
N PHE A 586 15.42 10.53 -3.67
CA PHE A 586 14.61 10.43 -2.46
C PHE A 586 15.46 10.09 -1.23
N PHE A 587 15.65 11.07 -0.36
CA PHE A 587 16.33 10.93 0.92
C PHE A 587 15.29 10.77 2.03
N LYS A 588 15.34 9.67 2.79
CA LYS A 588 14.35 9.26 3.78
C LYS A 588 14.97 9.20 5.18
N GLY A 589 14.23 9.65 6.18
CA GLY A 589 14.62 9.50 7.59
C GLY A 589 15.69 10.48 8.07
N ILE A 590 15.87 11.64 7.42
CA ILE A 590 16.89 12.63 7.81
C ILE A 590 16.51 13.25 9.18
N PRO A 591 17.32 13.11 10.24
CA PRO A 591 17.00 13.65 11.56
C PRO A 591 17.15 15.17 11.56
N TYR A 592 16.03 15.91 11.60
CA TYR A 592 16.08 17.38 11.57
C TYR A 592 16.34 18.01 12.94
N ALA A 593 16.20 17.25 14.02
CA ALA A 593 16.43 17.68 15.40
C ALA A 593 17.54 16.86 16.06
N ALA A 594 17.95 17.27 17.27
CA ALA A 594 18.94 16.56 18.08
C ALA A 594 18.56 15.09 18.34
N ASP A 595 19.57 14.21 18.44
CA ASP A 595 19.40 12.75 18.62
C ASP A 595 18.57 12.37 19.85
N PHE A 596 18.55 13.23 20.87
CA PHE A 596 17.75 13.03 22.07
C PHE A 596 16.99 14.31 22.41
N THR A 597 15.66 14.20 22.44
CA THR A 597 14.75 15.21 22.95
C THR A 597 13.95 14.54 24.06
N GLU A 598 14.11 14.99 25.30
CA GLU A 598 13.32 14.48 26.42
C GLU A 598 11.82 14.69 26.16
N ARG A 599 10.98 13.85 26.76
CA ARG A 599 9.52 14.05 26.67
C ARG A 599 9.17 15.44 27.18
N TRP A 600 8.30 16.13 26.44
CA TRP A 600 7.80 17.46 26.80
C TRP A 600 8.91 18.51 27.01
N THR A 601 9.92 18.47 26.15
CA THR A 601 10.85 19.58 25.95
C THR A 601 10.76 20.10 24.51
N ALA A 602 11.12 21.38 24.31
CA ALA A 602 11.26 21.92 22.96
C ALA A 602 12.37 21.16 22.21
N SER A 603 12.10 20.80 20.96
CA SER A 603 13.14 20.33 20.04
C SER A 603 14.03 21.49 19.61
N VAL A 604 15.21 21.15 19.12
CA VAL A 604 16.17 22.11 18.56
C VAL A 604 16.61 21.58 17.20
N ALA A 605 16.41 22.37 16.15
CA ALA A 605 16.84 22.03 14.81
C ALA A 605 18.35 21.79 14.75
N ARG A 606 18.78 20.80 13.95
CA ARG A 606 20.19 20.65 13.61
C ARG A 606 20.65 21.85 12.78
N GLU A 607 21.76 22.44 13.22
CA GLU A 607 22.44 23.49 12.47
C GLU A 607 23.22 22.92 11.28
N ALA A 608 23.71 23.78 10.38
CA ALA A 608 24.47 23.38 9.20
C ALA A 608 25.69 22.47 9.52
N GLY A 609 26.31 22.63 10.70
CA GLY A 609 27.41 21.77 11.17
C GLY A 609 26.97 20.54 11.99
N GLY A 610 25.67 20.25 12.06
CA GLY A 610 25.07 19.20 12.89
C GLY A 610 25.15 17.78 12.31
N TYR A 611 25.75 17.64 11.13
CA TYR A 611 26.15 16.36 10.54
C TYR A 611 27.67 16.32 10.54
N GLU A 612 28.26 15.36 11.24
CA GLU A 612 29.71 15.14 11.20
C GLU A 612 30.15 14.87 9.75
N VAL A 613 31.40 15.22 9.41
CA VAL A 613 32.01 14.94 8.11
C VAL A 613 32.12 13.42 7.94
N ALA A 614 31.05 12.83 7.41
CA ALA A 614 30.83 11.41 7.26
C ALA A 614 29.76 11.15 6.19
N GLU A 615 29.66 9.90 5.75
CA GLU A 615 28.55 9.43 4.91
C GLU A 615 27.34 9.10 5.79
N HIS A 616 26.16 9.57 5.39
CA HIS A 616 24.89 9.31 6.07
C HIS A 616 23.91 8.64 5.10
N ASP A 617 23.44 7.46 5.47
CA ASP A 617 22.49 6.67 4.67
C ASP A 617 21.04 7.06 4.99
N PHE A 618 20.36 7.59 3.97
CA PHE A 618 18.97 8.00 3.99
C PHE A 618 18.17 7.25 2.92
N THR A 619 18.47 5.98 2.69
CA THR A 619 17.74 5.10 1.74
C THR A 619 16.54 4.39 2.38
N VAL A 620 16.27 4.56 3.68
CA VAL A 620 15.17 3.93 4.42
C VAL A 620 14.39 4.96 5.23
N TYR A 621 13.07 4.74 5.41
CA TYR A 621 12.26 5.62 6.26
C TYR A 621 12.72 5.60 7.71
N GLY A 622 12.75 6.78 8.33
CA GLY A 622 12.88 6.88 9.77
C GLY A 622 11.66 6.33 10.53
N PRO A 623 11.78 6.16 11.86
CA PRO A 623 10.67 5.72 12.69
C PRO A 623 9.53 6.75 12.73
N MET A 624 8.30 6.24 12.88
CA MET A 624 7.09 7.04 13.09
C MET A 624 7.00 7.52 14.54
N CYS A 625 6.34 8.65 14.78
CA CYS A 625 6.21 9.18 16.12
C CYS A 625 5.21 8.41 16.97
N MET A 626 5.63 8.04 18.19
CA MET A 626 4.78 7.37 19.17
C MET A 626 3.46 8.13 19.41
N SER A 627 2.37 7.39 19.58
CA SER A 627 1.05 7.94 19.88
C SER A 627 0.28 7.02 20.81
N LYS A 628 -0.73 7.57 21.52
CA LYS A 628 -1.61 6.80 22.41
C LYS A 628 -2.34 5.63 21.73
N ASN A 629 -2.38 5.61 20.38
CA ASN A 629 -3.08 4.63 19.55
C ASN A 629 -2.14 3.65 18.82
N ALA A 630 -0.82 3.69 19.06
CA ALA A 630 0.18 2.90 18.31
C ALA A 630 -0.07 1.37 18.29
N LYS A 631 -0.82 0.82 19.27
CA LYS A 631 -1.21 -0.61 19.31
C LYS A 631 -2.54 -0.96 18.61
N SER A 632 -3.18 0.01 17.95
CA SER A 632 -4.54 -0.14 17.42
C SER A 632 -4.69 0.02 15.90
N SER A 633 -3.60 0.30 15.16
CA SER A 633 -3.61 0.42 13.69
C SER A 633 -3.04 -0.82 12.99
N GLN A 634 -3.25 -0.90 11.67
CA GLN A 634 -2.76 -1.96 10.76
C GLN A 634 -1.22 -1.92 10.54
N ASP A 635 -0.49 -1.07 11.27
CA ASP A 635 0.95 -0.87 11.12
C ASP A 635 1.74 -1.70 12.15
N ASN A 636 2.98 -2.07 11.81
CA ASN A 636 3.82 -2.80 12.75
C ASN A 636 4.20 -1.89 13.94
N TYR A 637 3.97 -2.35 15.17
CA TYR A 637 4.29 -1.59 16.38
C TYR A 637 5.77 -1.19 16.45
N ASP A 638 6.65 -2.03 15.89
CA ASP A 638 8.10 -1.80 15.87
C ASP A 638 8.53 -0.60 15.02
N ASP A 639 7.63 0.00 14.23
CA ASP A 639 7.92 1.19 13.42
C ASP A 639 7.77 2.50 14.22
N PHE A 640 7.24 2.47 15.45
CA PHE A 640 7.02 3.65 16.28
C PHE A 640 8.16 3.86 17.28
N ALA A 641 8.62 5.10 17.42
CA ALA A 641 9.60 5.50 18.41
C ALA A 641 9.31 6.88 19.00
N GLU A 642 9.88 7.18 20.17
CA GLU A 642 9.91 8.54 20.70
C GLU A 642 10.96 9.40 19.97
N GLN A 643 12.07 8.78 19.58
CA GLN A 643 13.09 9.37 18.71
C GLN A 643 12.64 9.31 17.24
N CYS A 644 11.69 10.16 16.87
CA CYS A 644 11.00 10.09 15.59
C CYS A 644 11.10 11.37 14.73
N LEU A 645 11.86 12.37 15.18
CA LEU A 645 11.94 13.69 14.53
C LEU A 645 12.82 13.64 13.27
N ASN A 646 12.23 13.17 12.18
CA ASN A 646 12.87 13.06 10.87
C ASN A 646 12.04 13.71 9.74
N VAL A 647 12.72 14.06 8.65
CA VAL A 647 12.12 14.50 7.39
C VAL A 647 12.50 13.58 6.24
N ASN A 648 11.69 13.57 5.18
CA ASN A 648 12.05 12.97 3.90
C ASN A 648 12.09 14.06 2.82
N VAL A 649 13.06 14.02 1.92
CA VAL A 649 13.29 14.99 0.83
C VAL A 649 13.19 14.29 -0.52
N MET A 650 12.25 14.72 -1.36
CA MET A 650 12.13 14.30 -2.76
C MET A 650 12.53 15.46 -3.69
N THR A 651 13.52 15.23 -4.55
CA THR A 651 14.07 16.21 -5.48
C THR A 651 14.52 15.52 -6.77
N LYS A 652 14.72 16.25 -7.88
CA LYS A 652 15.27 15.63 -9.09
C LYS A 652 16.79 15.51 -8.98
N PRO A 653 17.41 14.40 -9.43
CA PRO A 653 18.86 14.20 -9.34
C PRO A 653 19.68 15.35 -9.94
N GLU A 654 19.24 15.93 -11.07
CA GLU A 654 19.93 17.03 -11.72
C GLU A 654 19.98 18.31 -10.86
N TRP A 655 18.96 18.58 -10.02
CA TRP A 655 18.89 19.77 -9.16
C TRP A 655 19.95 19.78 -8.06
N LEU A 656 20.50 18.61 -7.72
CA LEU A 656 21.55 18.47 -6.71
C LEU A 656 22.91 19.00 -7.18
N THR A 657 23.08 19.23 -8.48
CA THR A 657 24.38 19.54 -9.09
C THR A 657 24.36 20.72 -10.06
N ASP A 658 23.22 20.98 -10.72
CA ASP A 658 23.13 22.01 -11.78
C ASP A 658 23.02 23.45 -11.24
N GLY A 659 22.83 23.62 -9.93
CA GLY A 659 22.70 24.92 -9.27
C GLY A 659 21.39 25.66 -9.54
N THR A 660 20.42 24.99 -10.17
CA THR A 660 19.06 25.50 -10.33
C THR A 660 18.33 25.49 -8.99
N LYS A 661 17.33 26.37 -8.86
CA LYS A 661 16.56 26.52 -7.62
C LYS A 661 15.08 26.36 -7.90
N HIS A 662 14.44 25.45 -7.16
CA HIS A 662 13.04 25.08 -7.36
C HIS A 662 12.22 25.37 -6.10
N PRO A 663 10.92 25.72 -6.23
CA PRO A 663 10.07 25.94 -5.07
C PRO A 663 10.07 24.72 -4.14
N ILE A 664 9.93 24.98 -2.84
CA ILE A 664 9.93 23.93 -1.81
C ILE A 664 8.51 23.83 -1.24
N LEU A 665 7.97 22.61 -1.18
CA LEU A 665 6.79 22.28 -0.39
C LEU A 665 7.21 21.59 0.91
N ILE A 666 6.88 22.17 2.05
CA ILE A 666 6.96 21.50 3.36
C ILE A 666 5.57 20.92 3.65
N TYR A 667 5.47 19.59 3.67
CA TYR A 667 4.22 18.87 3.93
C TYR A 667 4.14 18.38 5.38
N ILE A 668 3.13 18.88 6.11
CA ILE A 668 2.77 18.48 7.46
C ILE A 668 1.58 17.51 7.37
N HIS A 669 1.78 16.27 7.83
CA HIS A 669 0.73 15.25 7.74
C HIS A 669 -0.43 15.50 8.73
N GLY A 670 -1.62 15.01 8.35
CA GLY A 670 -2.82 15.03 9.18
C GLY A 670 -2.87 13.91 10.22
N GLY A 671 -4.06 13.60 10.74
CA GLY A 671 -4.30 12.56 11.75
C GLY A 671 -4.78 13.09 13.12
N GLY A 672 -5.45 14.26 13.12
CA GLY A 672 -6.00 14.86 14.34
C GLY A 672 -4.95 15.10 15.42
N PHE A 673 -3.68 15.32 15.06
CA PHE A 673 -2.54 15.38 15.98
C PHE A 673 -2.25 14.09 16.78
N ASN A 674 -2.99 13.00 16.62
CA ASN A 674 -2.88 11.77 17.44
C ASN A 674 -2.41 10.54 16.65
N SER A 675 -2.26 10.66 15.33
CA SER A 675 -1.78 9.61 14.44
C SER A 675 -1.20 10.23 13.16
N GLY A 676 -0.59 9.41 12.30
CA GLY A 676 -0.03 9.82 11.02
C GLY A 676 1.51 9.72 10.96
N SER A 677 2.06 9.88 9.76
CA SER A 677 3.51 9.90 9.53
C SER A 677 3.89 10.62 8.23
N ASN A 678 5.18 10.89 8.04
CA ASN A 678 5.76 11.55 6.87
C ASN A 678 5.99 10.64 5.66
N ARG A 679 5.49 9.40 5.65
CA ARG A 679 5.79 8.37 4.64
C ARG A 679 5.00 8.50 3.32
N SER A 680 4.20 9.55 3.15
CA SER A 680 3.49 9.84 1.90
C SER A 680 4.46 10.20 0.77
N LYS A 681 4.18 9.73 -0.47
CA LYS A 681 4.98 10.01 -1.67
C LYS A 681 4.34 11.09 -2.54
N PHE A 682 5.15 11.99 -3.09
CA PHE A 682 4.72 13.15 -3.88
C PHE A 682 5.39 13.19 -5.28
N THR A 683 5.62 12.02 -5.88
CA THR A 683 6.31 11.82 -7.16
C THR A 683 5.81 12.76 -8.26
N ASN A 684 4.49 12.85 -8.45
CA ASN A 684 3.91 13.66 -9.53
C ASN A 684 4.14 15.16 -9.33
N LEU A 685 4.26 15.64 -8.10
CA LEU A 685 4.52 17.06 -7.86
C LEU A 685 5.97 17.44 -8.21
N VAL A 686 6.91 16.55 -7.90
CA VAL A 686 8.32 16.70 -8.30
C VAL A 686 8.43 16.64 -9.82
N ASN A 687 7.85 15.62 -10.45
CA ASN A 687 7.99 15.38 -11.89
C ASN A 687 7.21 16.37 -12.76
N ASP A 688 5.93 16.59 -12.47
CA ASP A 688 5.03 17.39 -13.32
C ASP A 688 5.15 18.89 -13.05
N GLN A 689 5.42 19.29 -11.80
CA GLN A 689 5.37 20.69 -11.38
C GLN A 689 6.72 21.29 -10.98
N ASN A 690 7.81 20.51 -11.02
CA ASN A 690 9.16 20.94 -10.64
C ASN A 690 9.18 21.59 -9.24
N VAL A 691 8.59 20.91 -8.25
CA VAL A 691 8.58 21.36 -6.84
C VAL A 691 9.32 20.32 -6.00
N MET A 692 10.29 20.78 -5.21
CA MET A 692 10.98 19.94 -4.23
C MET A 692 10.06 19.72 -3.02
N VAL A 693 9.96 18.50 -2.53
CA VAL A 693 9.04 18.17 -1.42
C VAL A 693 9.81 17.71 -0.19
N VAL A 694 9.49 18.29 0.97
CA VAL A 694 9.97 17.88 2.28
C VAL A 694 8.79 17.46 3.15
N SER A 695 8.67 16.18 3.50
CA SER A 695 7.62 15.68 4.40
C SER A 695 8.14 15.54 5.83
N VAL A 696 7.34 15.99 6.82
CA VAL A 696 7.78 16.19 8.22
C VAL A 696 7.09 15.24 9.18
N ASN A 697 7.85 14.51 10.01
CA ASN A 697 7.34 13.85 11.22
C ASN A 697 7.41 14.82 12.41
N TYR A 698 6.42 14.76 13.30
CA TYR A 698 6.37 15.56 14.53
C TYR A 698 5.71 14.76 15.66
N ARG A 699 6.02 15.08 16.94
CA ARG A 699 5.44 14.35 18.08
C ARG A 699 3.92 14.45 18.11
N LEU A 700 3.26 13.33 18.43
CA LEU A 700 1.81 13.16 18.36
C LEU A 700 1.18 12.94 19.73
N GLY A 701 -0.11 13.27 19.81
CA GLY A 701 -0.99 13.11 20.95
C GLY A 701 -0.36 13.67 22.23
N PRO A 702 -0.39 12.93 23.35
CA PRO A 702 0.18 13.39 24.61
C PRO A 702 1.69 13.62 24.54
N TYR A 703 2.44 12.93 23.67
CA TYR A 703 3.89 13.15 23.52
C TYR A 703 4.21 14.53 22.91
N GLY A 704 3.33 15.04 22.04
CA GLY A 704 3.48 16.35 21.40
C GLY A 704 2.69 17.48 22.06
N PHE A 705 1.63 17.17 22.81
CA PHE A 705 0.61 18.15 23.20
C PHE A 705 0.18 18.05 24.67
N PHE A 706 0.94 17.36 25.53
CA PHE A 706 0.73 17.44 26.97
C PHE A 706 0.91 18.88 27.47
N TYR A 707 0.03 19.32 28.40
CA TYR A 707 0.14 20.62 29.05
C TYR A 707 0.66 20.46 30.48
N ASP A 708 1.85 20.98 30.74
CA ASP A 708 2.41 20.98 32.08
C ASP A 708 1.69 22.02 32.97
N THR A 709 0.86 21.52 33.90
CA THR A 709 0.11 22.35 34.87
C THR A 709 0.85 22.61 36.18
N LYS A 710 1.93 21.87 36.48
CA LYS A 710 2.52 21.81 37.83
C LYS A 710 3.83 22.56 37.96
N THR A 711 4.69 22.54 36.94
CA THR A 711 6.01 23.14 37.10
C THR A 711 5.90 24.66 37.23
N PRO A 712 6.32 25.26 38.36
CA PRO A 712 6.23 26.70 38.55
C PRO A 712 7.40 27.40 37.84
N ASN A 713 7.13 28.51 37.15
CA ASN A 713 8.14 29.35 36.48
C ASN A 713 9.01 28.60 35.45
N VAL A 714 8.41 27.72 34.63
CA VAL A 714 9.11 27.04 33.52
C VAL A 714 9.78 28.06 32.61
N GLU A 715 11.09 27.92 32.39
CA GLU A 715 11.83 28.69 31.39
C GLU A 715 11.64 28.00 30.03
N GLY A 716 10.55 28.31 29.32
CA GLY A 716 10.22 27.70 28.03
C GLY A 716 8.73 27.35 27.87
N PRO A 717 8.37 26.62 26.79
CA PRO A 717 6.99 26.27 26.49
C PRO A 717 6.44 25.19 27.43
N ARG A 718 5.18 25.31 27.81
CA ARG A 718 4.46 24.35 28.68
C ARG A 718 3.59 23.34 27.92
N ALA A 719 3.41 23.54 26.61
CA ALA A 719 2.64 22.70 25.70
C ALA A 719 3.18 22.82 24.26
N ASN A 720 2.43 22.28 23.30
CA ASN A 720 2.60 22.50 21.86
C ASN A 720 3.95 22.05 21.29
N PHE A 721 4.58 21.06 21.93
CA PHE A 721 5.86 20.47 21.49
C PHE A 721 5.80 19.95 20.05
N GLY A 722 4.68 19.39 19.60
CA GLY A 722 4.48 18.97 18.21
C GLY A 722 4.49 20.14 17.20
N LEU A 723 3.99 21.33 17.56
CA LEU A 723 4.10 22.54 16.71
C LEU A 723 5.53 23.09 16.72
N LEU A 724 6.23 22.96 17.84
CA LEU A 724 7.65 23.33 17.92
C LEU A 724 8.50 22.44 17.02
N ASP A 725 8.25 21.13 17.02
CA ASP A 725 8.88 20.15 16.12
C ASP A 725 8.72 20.55 14.65
N GLN A 726 7.50 20.89 14.23
CA GLN A 726 7.22 21.37 12.88
C GLN A 726 8.01 22.65 12.55
N ARG A 727 8.12 23.58 13.51
CA ARG A 727 8.93 24.80 13.34
C ARG A 727 10.42 24.51 13.24
N GLU A 728 10.94 23.57 14.02
CA GLU A 728 12.33 23.14 13.92
C GLU A 728 12.60 22.42 12.58
N ALA A 729 11.65 21.67 12.05
CA ALA A 729 11.76 21.13 10.68
C ALA A 729 11.79 22.25 9.63
N MET A 730 10.97 23.31 9.77
CA MET A 730 11.03 24.47 8.87
C MET A 730 12.37 25.22 8.96
N LYS A 731 12.95 25.34 10.16
CA LYS A 731 14.33 25.85 10.34
C LYS A 731 15.36 24.97 9.66
N TRP A 732 15.23 23.65 9.79
CA TRP A 732 16.11 22.71 9.10
C TRP A 732 16.03 22.88 7.57
N VAL A 733 14.83 23.05 7.01
CA VAL A 733 14.66 23.33 5.58
C VAL A 733 15.30 24.66 5.17
N GLN A 734 15.28 25.67 6.03
CA GLN A 734 15.97 26.93 5.78
C GLN A 734 17.49 26.79 5.78
N ASN A 735 18.03 25.90 6.63
CA ASN A 735 19.45 25.61 6.72
C ASN A 735 19.95 24.72 5.57
N PHE A 736 19.16 23.73 5.13
CA PHE A 736 19.61 22.66 4.22
C PHE A 736 18.86 22.58 2.90
N GLY A 737 17.66 23.16 2.77
CA GLY A 737 16.82 23.02 1.58
C GLY A 737 17.48 23.49 0.29
N ALA A 738 18.38 24.48 0.38
CA ALA A 738 19.17 24.95 -0.75
C ALA A 738 20.20 23.94 -1.26
N GLU A 739 20.69 23.04 -0.40
CA GLU A 739 21.63 21.99 -0.80
C GLU A 739 20.96 21.00 -1.75
N PHE A 740 19.67 20.70 -1.54
CA PHE A 740 18.90 19.76 -2.36
C PHE A 740 18.28 20.38 -3.64
N GLY A 741 18.73 21.58 -4.04
CA GLY A 741 18.21 22.30 -5.21
C GLY A 741 16.94 23.12 -4.94
N GLY A 742 16.56 23.30 -3.68
CA GLY A 742 15.41 24.11 -3.28
C GLY A 742 15.69 25.63 -3.21
N ASP A 743 14.70 26.46 -3.50
CA ASP A 743 14.73 27.89 -3.23
C ASP A 743 14.12 28.19 -1.85
N ILE A 744 14.99 28.47 -0.88
CA ILE A 744 14.58 28.86 0.48
C ILE A 744 13.79 30.18 0.55
N ASN A 745 13.69 30.93 -0.57
CA ASN A 745 12.82 32.11 -0.69
C ASN A 745 11.45 31.80 -1.32
N GLN A 746 11.20 30.55 -1.70
CA GLN A 746 9.94 30.06 -2.27
C GLN A 746 9.47 28.80 -1.54
N ILE A 747 9.38 28.88 -0.20
CA ILE A 747 8.86 27.80 0.63
C ILE A 747 7.35 27.97 0.81
N THR A 748 6.62 26.90 0.51
CA THR A 748 5.19 26.75 0.78
C THR A 748 4.99 25.71 1.87
N VAL A 749 4.30 26.07 2.96
CA VAL A 749 3.87 25.10 3.98
C VAL A 749 2.47 24.60 3.64
N SER A 750 2.26 23.30 3.74
CA SER A 750 0.97 22.67 3.42
C SER A 750 0.66 21.48 4.29
N GLY A 751 -0.61 21.17 4.45
CA GLY A 751 -1.07 19.95 5.08
C GLY A 751 -2.55 19.69 4.84
N CYS A 752 -3.01 18.49 5.19
CA CYS A 752 -4.42 18.12 5.23
C CYS A 752 -4.87 17.91 6.69
N SER A 753 -6.12 18.23 7.02
CA SER A 753 -6.69 17.97 8.35
C SER A 753 -5.87 18.68 9.45
N ALA A 754 -5.44 17.99 10.50
CA ALA A 754 -4.53 18.53 11.51
C ALA A 754 -3.25 19.19 10.94
N GLY A 755 -2.75 18.76 9.78
CA GLY A 755 -1.63 19.44 9.11
C GLY A 755 -2.00 20.80 8.53
N SER A 756 -3.25 20.97 8.09
CA SER A 756 -3.80 22.26 7.68
C SER A 756 -4.08 23.16 8.88
N ASP A 757 -4.55 22.60 9.99
CA ASP A 757 -4.68 23.33 11.27
C ASP A 757 -3.31 23.82 11.76
N ALA A 758 -2.30 22.94 11.77
CA ALA A 758 -0.90 23.30 12.05
C ALA A 758 -0.38 24.42 11.14
N THR A 759 -0.75 24.39 9.86
CA THR A 759 -0.38 25.46 8.91
C THR A 759 -1.00 26.81 9.32
N TRP A 760 -2.26 26.83 9.78
CA TRP A 760 -2.88 28.03 10.35
C TRP A 760 -2.20 28.51 11.64
N TRP A 761 -1.79 27.58 12.51
CA TRP A 761 -0.97 27.89 13.69
C TRP A 761 0.33 28.59 13.30
N HIS A 762 1.05 28.09 12.29
CA HIS A 762 2.28 28.72 11.81
C HIS A 762 2.05 30.05 11.09
N LEU A 763 0.93 30.20 10.37
CA LEU A 763 0.52 31.47 9.75
C LEU A 763 0.26 32.56 10.79
N THR A 764 -0.17 32.19 11.99
CA THR A 764 -0.52 33.13 13.05
C THR A 764 0.52 33.17 14.18
N GLU A 765 1.66 32.51 14.02
CA GLU A 765 2.76 32.50 14.99
C GLU A 765 4.00 33.21 14.44
N GLU A 766 4.31 34.39 14.97
CA GLU A 766 5.36 35.26 14.45
C GLU A 766 6.73 34.59 14.39
N LYS A 767 7.05 33.74 15.38
CA LYS A 767 8.34 33.02 15.42
C LYS A 767 8.47 31.98 14.30
N SER A 768 7.38 31.59 13.64
CA SER A 768 7.40 30.66 12.50
C SER A 768 7.58 31.39 11.16
N TRP A 769 7.20 32.66 11.08
CA TRP A 769 7.17 33.42 9.82
C TRP A 769 8.48 33.49 9.04
N PRO A 770 9.67 33.56 9.65
CA PRO A 770 10.92 33.63 8.89
C PRO A 770 11.16 32.41 7.97
N TYR A 771 10.47 31.29 8.21
CA TYR A 771 10.84 30.01 7.62
C TYR A 771 10.02 29.59 6.40
N PHE A 772 8.99 30.36 6.03
CA PHE A 772 8.18 30.09 4.84
C PHE A 772 7.65 31.37 4.20
N ASN A 773 7.18 31.26 2.95
CA ASN A 773 6.74 32.38 2.11
C ASN A 773 5.26 32.30 1.74
N ARG A 774 4.71 31.08 1.64
CA ARG A 774 3.33 30.80 1.21
C ARG A 774 2.71 29.68 2.04
N ALA A 775 1.38 29.58 2.01
CA ALA A 775 0.67 28.51 2.70
C ALA A 775 -0.48 27.95 1.86
N ILE A 776 -0.68 26.63 1.97
CA ILE A 776 -1.84 25.92 1.43
C ILE A 776 -2.47 25.13 2.58
N THR A 777 -3.72 25.39 2.91
CA THR A 777 -4.43 24.72 4.01
C THR A 777 -5.56 23.87 3.42
N ASN A 778 -5.48 22.55 3.54
CA ASN A 778 -6.47 21.61 2.99
C ASN A 778 -7.32 20.95 4.09
N GLY A 779 -8.63 21.07 3.97
CA GLY A 779 -9.58 20.21 4.67
C GLY A 779 -9.86 20.58 6.12
N VAL A 780 -9.45 21.76 6.62
CA VAL A 780 -9.93 22.34 7.91
C VAL A 780 -9.92 23.86 7.90
N GLY A 781 -10.97 24.45 8.48
CA GLY A 781 -11.14 25.89 8.67
C GLY A 781 -10.44 26.46 9.90
N LEU A 782 -10.60 27.78 10.10
CA LEU A 782 -9.91 28.60 11.13
C LEU A 782 -10.37 28.38 12.58
N ASN A 783 -11.31 27.46 12.79
CA ASN A 783 -11.80 27.06 14.11
C ASN A 783 -12.22 25.58 14.07
N ALA A 784 -11.38 24.75 13.47
CA ALA A 784 -11.63 23.33 13.48
C ALA A 784 -11.57 22.82 14.92
N ALA A 785 -12.41 21.84 15.29
CA ALA A 785 -12.49 21.25 16.64
C ALA A 785 -11.17 20.65 17.17
N TYR A 786 -10.10 20.75 16.39
CA TYR A 786 -8.73 20.34 16.65
C TYR A 786 -7.85 21.46 17.23
N GLY A 787 -8.17 22.75 16.97
CA GLY A 787 -7.22 23.86 17.05
C GLY A 787 -7.32 24.75 18.28
N SER A 788 -8.05 24.36 19.31
CA SER A 788 -7.89 24.93 20.65
C SER A 788 -8.42 23.93 21.66
N HIS A 789 -7.55 23.05 22.13
CA HIS A 789 -7.80 22.50 23.46
C HIS A 789 -7.91 23.70 24.38
N ASP A 790 -9.13 23.91 24.89
CA ASP A 790 -9.33 24.81 25.99
C ASP A 790 -8.29 24.44 27.06
N ILE A 791 -7.59 25.44 27.58
CA ILE A 791 -6.63 25.24 28.64
C ILE A 791 -7.25 24.44 29.79
N GLU A 792 -8.57 24.54 29.99
CA GLU A 792 -9.33 23.72 30.95
C GLU A 792 -9.29 22.23 30.61
N ILE A 793 -9.51 21.83 29.36
CA ILE A 793 -9.48 20.42 28.92
C ILE A 793 -8.06 19.88 29.01
N ALA A 794 -7.08 20.61 28.47
CA ALA A 794 -5.68 20.21 28.52
C ALA A 794 -5.19 20.08 29.98
N SER A 795 -5.60 21.01 30.84
CA SER A 795 -5.29 20.96 32.28
C SER A 795 -5.96 19.77 32.96
N GLY A 796 -7.24 19.50 32.65
CA GLY A 796 -7.97 18.36 33.21
C GLY A 796 -7.33 17.04 32.82
N GLN A 797 -6.89 16.90 31.57
CA GLN A 797 -6.22 15.71 31.05
C GLN A 797 -4.86 15.51 31.72
N ALA A 798 -4.05 16.56 31.79
CA ALA A 798 -2.76 16.52 32.49
C ALA A 798 -2.95 16.16 33.97
N GLN A 799 -3.92 16.76 34.64
CA GLN A 799 -4.23 16.49 36.04
C GLN A 799 -4.70 15.04 36.24
N TYR A 800 -5.50 14.50 35.33
CA TYR A 800 -5.91 13.09 35.37
C TYR A 800 -4.70 12.16 35.28
N VAL A 801 -3.78 12.41 34.36
CA VAL A 801 -2.54 11.61 34.22
C VAL A 801 -1.71 11.69 35.51
N ILE A 802 -1.56 12.87 36.10
CA ILE A 802 -0.82 13.06 37.35
C ILE A 802 -1.49 12.29 38.51
N ASP A 803 -2.81 12.42 38.67
CA ASP A 803 -3.54 11.83 39.79
C ASP A 803 -3.63 10.30 39.73
N ASN A 804 -3.48 9.71 38.54
CA ASN A 804 -3.61 8.26 38.30
C ASN A 804 -2.28 7.56 37.95
N SER A 805 -1.17 8.29 37.94
CA SER A 805 0.18 7.72 37.80
C SER A 805 0.87 7.56 39.17
N GLU A 806 2.04 6.93 39.19
CA GLU A 806 2.90 6.89 40.37
C GLU A 806 3.44 8.27 40.81
N CYS A 807 3.24 9.30 39.98
CA CYS A 807 3.62 10.68 40.27
C CYS A 807 2.61 11.44 41.13
N ALA A 808 1.50 10.79 41.51
CA ALA A 808 0.51 11.37 42.42
C ALA A 808 1.14 11.73 43.78
N GLY A 809 1.06 13.01 44.15
CA GLY A 809 1.56 13.52 45.43
C GLY A 809 3.03 13.94 45.45
N GLN A 810 3.73 13.91 44.31
CA GLN A 810 5.03 14.56 44.16
C GLN A 810 4.91 16.08 44.33
N PRO A 811 5.95 16.78 44.82
CA PRO A 811 5.99 18.24 44.79
C PRO A 811 5.82 18.76 43.36
N ASP A 812 5.09 19.85 43.19
CA ASP A 812 4.76 20.43 41.88
C ASP A 812 5.98 20.61 40.94
N ALA A 813 7.16 20.92 41.49
CA ALA A 813 8.40 21.08 40.73
C ALA A 813 8.99 19.76 40.19
N ASP A 814 8.62 18.62 40.76
CA ASP A 814 9.18 17.29 40.47
C ASP A 814 8.23 16.42 39.64
N VAL A 815 6.96 16.84 39.45
CA VAL A 815 5.91 16.04 38.81
C VAL A 815 6.27 15.67 37.36
N ILE A 816 6.76 16.63 36.57
CA ILE A 816 7.11 16.38 35.18
C ILE A 816 8.31 15.44 35.06
N ASP A 817 9.32 15.61 35.92
CA ASP A 817 10.49 14.73 35.90
C ASP A 817 10.13 13.31 36.34
N CYS A 818 9.18 13.16 37.27
CA CYS A 818 8.59 11.86 37.60
C CYS A 818 7.89 11.23 36.38
N LEU A 819 7.03 11.99 35.67
CA LEU A 819 6.32 11.46 34.50
C LEU A 819 7.28 11.11 33.35
N ARG A 820 8.37 11.86 33.19
CA ARG A 820 9.44 11.55 32.22
C ARG A 820 10.16 10.24 32.55
N ALA A 821 10.25 9.86 33.82
CA ALA A 821 10.93 8.65 34.28
C ALA A 821 10.12 7.36 34.11
N ILE A 822 8.86 7.43 33.67
CA ILE A 822 8.03 6.25 33.40
C ILE A 822 8.52 5.60 32.09
N ASP A 823 9.29 4.51 32.19
CA ASP A 823 9.82 3.79 31.03
C ASP A 823 8.78 2.87 30.36
N ASP A 824 7.73 2.48 31.08
CA ASP A 824 6.66 1.63 30.55
C ASP A 824 5.71 2.45 29.65
N ILE A 825 5.99 2.42 28.35
CA ILE A 825 5.20 3.10 27.31
C ILE A 825 3.76 2.58 27.24
N ASP A 826 3.51 1.33 27.60
CA ASP A 826 2.16 0.77 27.57
C ASP A 826 1.31 1.34 28.70
N GLU A 827 1.86 1.36 29.92
CA GLU A 827 1.24 2.01 31.07
C GLU A 827 0.95 3.48 30.77
N LEU A 828 1.92 4.19 30.21
CA LEU A 828 1.79 5.61 29.89
C LEU A 828 0.70 5.84 28.82
N ASN A 829 0.67 5.02 27.77
CA ASN A 829 -0.36 5.08 26.73
C ASN A 829 -1.76 4.76 27.26
N GLU A 830 -1.89 3.81 28.20
CA GLU A 830 -3.16 3.53 28.89
C GLU A 830 -3.64 4.73 29.70
N LEU A 831 -2.77 5.35 30.49
CA LEU A 831 -3.09 6.58 31.24
C LEU A 831 -3.57 7.71 30.32
N PHE A 832 -2.91 7.91 29.19
CA PHE A 832 -3.32 8.94 28.22
C PHE A 832 -4.67 8.67 27.56
N ARG A 833 -4.99 7.41 27.30
CA ARG A 833 -6.30 6.99 26.79
C ARG A 833 -7.37 7.20 27.85
N ASP A 834 -7.11 6.83 29.09
CA ASP A 834 -8.03 7.04 30.20
C ASP A 834 -8.27 8.52 30.48
N ALA A 835 -7.24 9.36 30.41
CA ALA A 835 -7.37 10.82 30.52
C ALA A 835 -8.26 11.39 29.40
N THR A 836 -8.07 10.89 28.17
CA THR A 836 -8.94 11.27 27.03
C THR A 836 -10.41 10.92 27.33
N ASP A 837 -10.66 9.71 27.82
CA ASP A 837 -12.01 9.19 28.03
C ASP A 837 -12.73 9.87 29.22
N ASN A 838 -12.01 10.20 30.30
CA ASN A 838 -12.61 10.68 31.54
C ASN A 838 -12.75 12.21 31.64
N VAL A 839 -11.96 12.97 30.88
CA VAL A 839 -12.01 14.44 30.86
C VAL A 839 -12.88 14.96 29.71
N TYR A 840 -13.40 14.06 28.87
CA TYR A 840 -14.17 14.37 27.68
C TYR A 840 -15.40 15.25 27.96
N HIS A 841 -15.51 16.38 27.22
CA HIS A 841 -16.66 17.26 27.32
C HIS A 841 -17.86 16.65 26.57
N PRO A 842 -18.98 16.35 27.24
CA PRO A 842 -20.07 15.53 26.67
C PRO A 842 -20.81 16.15 25.48
N ILE A 843 -20.57 17.41 25.14
CA ILE A 843 -21.32 18.17 24.13
C ILE A 843 -20.44 18.67 22.98
N LYS A 844 -19.11 18.66 23.12
CA LYS A 844 -18.25 18.97 21.98
C LYS A 844 -18.35 17.78 21.04
N LEU A 845 -18.92 18.03 19.87
CA LEU A 845 -19.24 17.00 18.88
C LEU A 845 -18.00 16.15 18.58
N ALA A 846 -18.21 14.91 18.12
CA ALA A 846 -17.26 13.79 17.97
C ALA A 846 -15.95 14.03 17.18
N LEU A 847 -15.57 15.29 16.97
CA LEU A 847 -14.41 15.81 16.27
C LEU A 847 -13.26 16.22 17.20
N GLU A 848 -13.41 16.17 18.53
CA GLU A 848 -12.29 16.44 19.43
C GLU A 848 -11.25 15.29 19.40
N PRO A 849 -9.99 15.57 19.05
CA PRO A 849 -8.94 14.55 18.86
C PRO A 849 -8.45 13.92 20.17
N GLY A 850 -8.83 14.50 21.31
CA GLY A 850 -8.41 14.10 22.64
C GLY A 850 -7.05 14.65 23.09
N TRP A 851 -6.13 15.01 22.19
CA TRP A 851 -4.93 15.80 22.52
C TRP A 851 -4.57 16.66 21.31
N GLY A 852 -4.24 17.93 21.46
CA GLY A 852 -3.92 18.82 20.35
C GLY A 852 -3.43 20.19 20.82
N PRO A 853 -3.23 21.15 19.89
CA PRO A 853 -2.74 22.49 20.22
C PRO A 853 -3.55 23.19 21.32
N VAL A 854 -2.83 23.82 22.25
CA VAL A 854 -3.38 24.54 23.42
C VAL A 854 -3.12 26.04 23.28
N ILE A 855 -4.14 26.87 23.53
CA ILE A 855 -3.95 28.32 23.69
C ILE A 855 -3.46 28.55 25.13
N ASP A 856 -2.14 28.51 25.32
CA ASP A 856 -1.48 28.53 26.63
C ASP A 856 -1.06 29.95 27.09
N GLY A 857 -1.18 30.95 26.22
CA GLY A 857 -0.69 32.31 26.46
C GLY A 857 0.80 32.52 26.20
N ASP A 858 1.57 31.45 26.02
CA ASP A 858 3.03 31.46 25.78
C ASP A 858 3.35 31.26 24.28
N PHE A 859 2.78 30.22 23.67
CA PHE A 859 2.83 29.97 22.24
C PHE A 859 1.79 30.84 21.52
N LYS A 860 0.57 30.94 22.05
CA LYS A 860 -0.48 31.79 21.47
C LYS A 860 -1.48 32.25 22.54
N SER A 861 -1.96 33.48 22.42
CA SER A 861 -2.83 34.14 23.40
C SER A 861 -4.30 34.29 22.98
N GLU A 862 -4.65 33.97 21.73
CA GLU A 862 -6.01 34.09 21.18
C GLU A 862 -6.31 32.96 20.19
N SER A 863 -7.56 32.79 19.77
CA SER A 863 -7.91 31.74 18.81
C SER A 863 -7.33 32.01 17.41
N LEU A 864 -7.22 30.98 16.56
CA LEU A 864 -6.82 31.15 15.15
C LEU A 864 -7.80 32.04 14.39
N MET A 865 -9.11 31.88 14.65
CA MET A 865 -10.17 32.70 14.10
C MET A 865 -9.97 34.18 14.45
N ASP A 866 -9.74 34.50 15.73
CA ASP A 866 -9.50 35.87 16.19
C ASP A 866 -8.17 36.41 15.65
N SER A 867 -7.12 35.58 15.64
CA SER A 867 -5.81 35.95 15.06
C SER A 867 -5.96 36.43 13.62
N VAL A 868 -6.65 35.66 12.77
CA VAL A 868 -6.87 36.03 11.37
C VAL A 868 -7.82 37.22 11.25
N MET A 869 -8.90 37.25 12.02
CA MET A 869 -9.87 38.36 12.00
C MET A 869 -9.24 39.70 12.38
N ASN A 870 -8.31 39.69 13.34
CA ASN A 870 -7.61 40.87 13.85
C ASN A 870 -6.37 41.25 13.02
N GLY A 871 -5.96 40.40 12.07
CA GLY A 871 -4.79 40.64 11.21
C GLY A 871 -3.46 40.17 11.79
N ASN A 872 -3.50 39.38 12.88
CA ASN A 872 -2.35 38.69 13.47
C ASN A 872 -2.02 37.43 12.65
N VAL A 873 -1.72 37.64 11.38
CA VAL A 873 -1.37 36.62 10.38
C VAL A 873 -0.14 37.09 9.62
N LYS A 874 0.66 36.15 9.10
CA LYS A 874 1.91 36.45 8.40
C LYS A 874 1.71 37.52 7.32
N PRO A 875 2.40 38.67 7.42
CA PRO A 875 2.21 39.76 6.48
C PRO A 875 2.73 39.39 5.09
N ASN A 876 2.02 39.86 4.06
CA ASN A 876 2.31 39.68 2.64
C ASN A 876 2.45 38.21 2.18
N CYS A 877 1.94 37.25 2.96
CA CYS A 877 1.94 35.83 2.61
C CYS A 877 0.74 35.51 1.69
N PRO A 878 0.95 34.97 0.48
CA PRO A 878 -0.12 34.32 -0.28
C PRO A 878 -0.62 33.07 0.45
N ILE A 879 -1.95 32.93 0.56
CA ILE A 879 -2.60 31.81 1.28
C ILE A 879 -3.67 31.20 0.37
N SER A 880 -3.61 29.89 0.14
CA SER A 880 -4.73 29.13 -0.42
C SER A 880 -5.46 28.42 0.72
N PHE A 881 -6.73 28.77 0.94
CA PHE A 881 -7.58 28.14 1.94
C PHE A 881 -8.58 27.22 1.27
N ASN A 882 -8.44 25.90 1.46
CA ASN A 882 -9.17 24.90 0.72
C ASN A 882 -9.95 23.99 1.69
N PHE A 883 -11.20 23.69 1.37
CA PHE A 883 -11.99 22.68 2.07
C PHE A 883 -12.86 21.87 1.10
N ALA A 884 -13.15 20.63 1.47
CA ALA A 884 -14.09 19.78 0.73
C ALA A 884 -15.52 20.15 1.10
N ARG A 885 -16.44 20.13 0.13
CA ARG A 885 -17.84 20.47 0.35
C ARG A 885 -18.46 19.65 1.49
N ASP A 886 -18.22 18.34 1.53
CA ASP A 886 -18.77 17.44 2.55
C ASP A 886 -17.69 16.96 3.54
N ASP A 887 -16.69 17.80 3.88
CA ASP A 887 -15.55 17.49 4.77
C ASP A 887 -15.97 16.73 6.05
N ALA A 888 -17.02 17.22 6.73
CA ALA A 888 -17.50 16.65 7.98
C ALA A 888 -18.30 15.35 7.82
N TRP A 889 -18.63 14.91 6.60
CA TRP A 889 -19.60 13.81 6.37
C TRP A 889 -19.16 12.48 6.96
N GLY A 890 -17.88 12.11 6.80
CA GLY A 890 -17.34 10.89 7.40
C GLY A 890 -17.44 10.91 8.93
N PHE A 891 -17.27 12.08 9.54
CA PHE A 891 -17.34 12.28 10.99
C PHE A 891 -18.78 12.36 11.51
N THR A 892 -19.71 12.96 10.78
CA THR A 892 -21.13 12.99 11.19
C THR A 892 -21.81 11.64 10.93
N ASN A 893 -21.37 10.88 9.93
CA ASN A 893 -21.87 9.53 9.64
C ASN A 893 -21.24 8.45 10.55
N GLY A 894 -19.92 8.51 10.77
CA GLY A 894 -19.15 7.55 11.57
C GLY A 894 -18.97 7.94 13.05
N GLY A 895 -18.94 9.22 13.37
CA GLY A 895 -18.79 9.73 14.74
C GLY A 895 -19.99 9.39 15.62
N PHE A 896 -21.20 9.34 15.07
CA PHE A 896 -22.35 8.82 15.83
C PHE A 896 -22.26 7.33 16.12
N ARG A 897 -21.67 6.52 15.23
CA ARG A 897 -21.33 5.11 15.55
C ARG A 897 -20.34 5.02 16.72
N PHE A 898 -19.37 5.93 16.81
CA PHE A 898 -18.40 6.00 17.91
C PHE A 898 -19.02 6.47 19.23
N VAL A 899 -19.90 7.49 19.17
CA VAL A 899 -20.69 7.98 20.31
C VAL A 899 -21.63 6.90 20.84
N HIS A 900 -22.10 5.96 20.01
CA HIS A 900 -23.02 4.90 20.44
C HIS A 900 -22.34 3.59 20.87
N LEU A 901 -21.20 3.22 20.30
CA LEU A 901 -20.56 1.90 20.54
C LEU A 901 -19.47 1.92 21.61
N ASN A 902 -18.77 3.05 21.81
CA ASN A 902 -17.67 3.16 22.77
C ASN A 902 -17.99 4.08 23.96
N ASN A 903 -18.81 5.12 23.82
CA ASN A 903 -19.12 6.03 24.94
C ASN A 903 -20.07 5.46 26.00
N PHE A 904 -20.73 4.33 25.71
CA PHE A 904 -21.45 3.57 26.73
C PHE A 904 -20.55 3.01 27.84
N ARG A 905 -19.23 2.93 27.59
CA ARG A 905 -18.21 2.64 28.62
C ARG A 905 -17.44 3.88 29.08
N ARG A 906 -17.36 4.95 28.29
CA ARG A 906 -16.34 6.01 28.42
C ARG A 906 -16.80 7.30 29.12
N SER A 907 -18.09 7.60 29.29
CA SER A 907 -18.49 8.64 30.23
C SER A 907 -19.74 8.28 31.03
N ARG A 908 -19.61 8.22 32.36
CA ARG A 908 -20.75 8.01 33.27
C ARG A 908 -21.79 9.13 33.13
N ASN A 909 -21.39 10.35 32.78
CA ASN A 909 -22.28 11.52 32.76
C ASN A 909 -23.12 11.63 31.48
N PHE A 910 -22.57 11.36 30.29
CA PHE A 910 -23.33 11.39 29.03
C PHE A 910 -24.29 10.21 28.91
N THR A 911 -23.87 9.04 29.41
CA THR A 911 -24.70 7.84 29.50
C THR A 911 -25.93 8.08 30.39
N ILE A 912 -25.78 8.77 31.52
CA ILE A 912 -26.92 9.16 32.39
C ILE A 912 -27.84 10.17 31.69
N PHE A 913 -27.29 11.12 30.93
CA PHE A 913 -28.07 12.09 30.15
C PHE A 913 -28.96 11.41 29.08
N LEU A 914 -28.38 10.56 28.23
CA LEU A 914 -29.12 9.85 27.17
C LEU A 914 -30.18 8.88 27.74
N TYR A 915 -29.88 8.16 28.82
CA TYR A 915 -30.85 7.24 29.45
C TYR A 915 -32.02 7.95 30.13
N SER A 916 -31.83 9.17 30.61
CA SER A 916 -32.88 9.93 31.31
C SER A 916 -33.90 10.56 30.36
N HIS A 917 -33.53 10.80 29.09
CA HIS A 917 -34.37 11.50 28.11
C HIS A 917 -34.83 10.63 26.93
N PHE A 918 -34.10 9.56 26.58
CA PHE A 918 -34.48 8.65 25.49
C PHE A 918 -34.72 7.22 26.00
N ASN A 919 -35.90 6.66 25.69
CA ASN A 919 -36.31 5.33 26.15
C ASN A 919 -35.68 4.23 25.26
N PHE A 920 -34.36 4.07 25.33
CA PHE A 920 -33.51 3.22 24.46
C PHE A 920 -33.69 1.69 24.58
N LYS A 921 -34.80 1.20 25.15
CA LYS A 921 -34.97 -0.23 25.50
C LYS A 921 -35.17 -1.21 24.32
N SER A 922 -35.23 -0.78 23.07
CA SER A 922 -35.64 -1.66 21.95
C SER A 922 -34.69 -1.80 20.76
N MET A 923 -33.51 -1.16 20.73
CA MET A 923 -32.58 -1.33 19.59
C MET A 923 -31.52 -2.40 19.86
N HIS A 924 -31.64 -3.55 19.19
CA HIS A 924 -30.65 -4.62 19.21
C HIS A 924 -29.36 -4.20 18.48
N ARG A 925 -28.24 -4.40 19.18
CA ARG A 925 -26.86 -4.02 18.82
C ARG A 925 -26.36 -4.55 17.46
N THR A 926 -27.01 -5.59 16.91
CA THR A 926 -26.60 -6.31 15.70
C THR A 926 -27.23 -5.77 14.40
N ASN A 927 -28.32 -5.00 14.47
CA ASN A 927 -28.98 -4.48 13.26
C ASN A 927 -28.42 -3.12 12.79
N LEU A 928 -27.73 -2.37 13.66
CA LEU A 928 -27.24 -1.00 13.38
C LEU A 928 -25.95 -0.93 12.52
N GLN A 929 -25.27 -2.05 12.33
CA GLN A 929 -24.09 -2.11 11.45
C GLN A 929 -24.45 -2.28 9.97
N ARG A 930 -25.66 -2.79 9.69
CA ARG A 930 -26.07 -3.28 8.37
C ARG A 930 -27.05 -2.36 7.62
N GLU A 931 -27.74 -1.47 8.33
CA GLU A 931 -28.75 -0.54 7.77
C GLU A 931 -28.36 0.89 8.13
N GLY A 932 -28.03 1.74 7.15
CA GLY A 932 -27.55 3.12 7.32
C GLY A 932 -28.21 3.89 8.49
N PHE A 933 -27.42 4.23 9.50
CA PHE A 933 -27.89 4.89 10.72
C PHE A 933 -28.54 6.26 10.45
N GLU A 934 -29.79 6.42 10.85
CA GLU A 934 -30.60 7.64 10.75
C GLU A 934 -30.42 8.52 12.02
N ILE A 935 -30.23 9.82 11.86
CA ILE A 935 -30.24 10.79 12.97
C ILE A 935 -31.68 11.30 13.13
N PRO A 936 -32.43 10.92 14.19
CA PRO A 936 -33.83 11.30 14.32
C PRO A 936 -34.00 12.78 14.68
N SER A 937 -35.07 13.40 14.17
CA SER A 937 -35.48 14.79 14.44
C SER A 937 -35.56 15.16 15.91
N ASP A 938 -36.10 14.26 16.74
CA ASP A 938 -36.20 14.50 18.18
C ASP A 938 -34.81 14.70 18.83
N TYR A 939 -33.77 14.03 18.30
CA TYR A 939 -32.41 14.15 18.84
C TYR A 939 -31.76 15.51 18.52
N THR A 940 -31.80 15.95 17.26
CA THR A 940 -31.18 17.22 16.85
C THR A 940 -31.84 18.40 17.55
N ASP A 941 -33.17 18.37 17.65
CA ASP A 941 -33.94 19.40 18.33
C ASP A 941 -33.63 19.45 19.84
N ILE A 942 -33.49 18.29 20.50
CA ILE A 942 -33.08 18.22 21.91
C ILE A 942 -31.67 18.76 22.08
N TYR A 943 -30.72 18.33 21.23
CA TYR A 943 -29.34 18.80 21.28
C TYR A 943 -29.27 20.33 21.22
N PHE A 944 -29.89 20.95 20.21
CA PHE A 944 -29.84 22.41 20.06
C PHE A 944 -30.56 23.15 21.20
N LYS A 945 -31.65 22.60 21.73
CA LYS A 945 -32.35 23.19 22.90
C LYS A 945 -31.53 23.12 24.18
N GLU A 946 -30.74 22.09 24.37
CA GLU A 946 -29.89 21.96 25.56
C GLU A 946 -28.65 22.86 25.45
N VAL A 947 -28.03 22.92 24.27
CA VAL A 947 -26.86 23.77 24.00
C VAL A 947 -27.24 25.25 24.02
N TYR A 948 -28.21 25.65 23.20
CA TYR A 948 -28.54 27.06 22.95
C TYR A 948 -29.80 27.54 23.68
N GLY A 949 -30.61 26.63 24.19
CA GLY A 949 -31.86 26.97 24.84
C GLY A 949 -33.06 26.89 23.92
N PRO A 950 -34.28 26.71 24.47
CA PRO A 950 -35.50 26.65 23.70
C PRO A 950 -35.81 27.96 22.96
N GLU A 951 -35.42 29.11 23.50
CA GLU A 951 -35.68 30.41 22.87
C GLU A 951 -34.85 30.60 21.60
N LEU A 952 -33.51 30.52 21.71
CA LEU A 952 -32.60 30.62 20.56
C LEU A 952 -32.79 29.50 19.55
N PHE A 953 -33.14 28.30 20.01
CA PHE A 953 -33.50 27.23 19.12
C PHE A 953 -34.73 27.60 18.27
N GLU A 954 -35.84 27.98 18.89
CA GLU A 954 -37.09 28.27 18.17
C GLU A 954 -36.98 29.52 17.28
N SER A 955 -36.25 30.57 17.72
CA SER A 955 -36.13 31.82 16.99
C SER A 955 -35.11 31.79 15.86
N THR A 956 -33.98 31.11 16.06
CA THR A 956 -32.77 31.29 15.24
C THR A 956 -32.33 30.01 14.57
N LEU A 957 -32.19 28.90 15.31
CA LEU A 957 -31.61 27.65 14.76
C LEU A 957 -32.64 26.78 14.02
N LYS A 958 -33.87 26.69 14.52
CA LYS A 958 -34.92 25.80 13.99
C LYS A 958 -35.28 26.04 12.52
N PRO A 959 -35.33 27.28 12.00
CA PRO A 959 -35.62 27.50 10.57
C PRO A 959 -34.63 26.81 9.62
N GLN A 960 -33.36 26.69 10.03
CA GLN A 960 -32.29 26.16 9.17
C GLN A 960 -31.85 24.74 9.55
N PHE A 961 -31.76 24.44 10.84
CA PHE A 961 -31.26 23.17 11.37
C PHE A 961 -32.33 22.34 12.07
N GLY A 962 -33.51 22.90 12.30
CA GLY A 962 -34.62 22.20 12.92
C GLY A 962 -35.11 21.07 12.02
N CYS A 963 -35.49 19.97 12.64
CA CYS A 963 -35.96 18.82 11.90
C CYS A 963 -37.32 18.38 12.41
N SER A 964 -38.31 18.39 11.52
CA SER A 964 -39.68 18.01 11.88
C SER A 964 -39.89 16.52 11.70
N ASN A 965 -40.66 15.91 12.60
CA ASN A 965 -41.19 14.55 12.42
C ASN A 965 -42.05 14.48 11.15
N ASN A 966 -42.11 13.29 10.57
CA ASN A 966 -42.97 12.99 9.43
C ASN A 966 -44.46 13.19 9.78
N VAL A 967 -45.31 13.31 8.76
CA VAL A 967 -46.76 13.55 8.93
C VAL A 967 -47.45 12.46 9.77
N ASP A 968 -46.89 11.25 9.79
CA ASP A 968 -47.36 10.10 10.57
C ASP A 968 -46.84 10.06 12.02
N GLY A 969 -46.00 11.01 12.42
CA GLY A 969 -45.39 11.10 13.74
C GLY A 969 -44.12 10.28 13.91
N SER A 970 -43.61 9.62 12.86
CA SER A 970 -42.28 9.00 12.88
C SER A 970 -41.17 10.06 12.83
N ALA A 971 -40.02 9.75 13.45
CA ALA A 971 -38.85 10.63 13.38
C ALA A 971 -38.32 10.69 11.95
N ASN A 972 -37.97 11.88 11.48
CA ASN A 972 -37.36 12.08 10.16
C ASN A 972 -35.83 11.92 10.26
N GLU A 973 -35.18 11.57 9.16
CA GLU A 973 -33.71 11.53 9.08
C GLU A 973 -33.16 12.95 8.85
N CYS A 974 -32.41 13.46 9.83
CA CYS A 974 -31.98 14.86 9.91
C CYS A 974 -30.46 15.04 9.73
N LYS A 975 -29.87 14.07 9.04
CA LYS A 975 -28.42 13.93 8.91
C LYS A 975 -27.79 15.09 8.14
N GLU A 976 -28.47 15.57 7.10
CA GLU A 976 -28.04 16.75 6.33
C GLU A 976 -28.02 18.02 7.19
N GLN A 977 -29.07 18.26 7.97
CA GLN A 977 -29.19 19.46 8.81
C GLN A 977 -28.07 19.48 9.85
N PHE A 978 -27.81 18.33 10.46
CA PHE A 978 -26.73 18.18 11.43
C PHE A 978 -25.35 18.29 10.78
N HIS A 979 -25.15 17.68 9.61
CA HIS A 979 -23.92 17.85 8.82
C HIS A 979 -23.66 19.31 8.47
N ASN A 980 -24.67 20.03 7.99
CA ASN A 980 -24.58 21.44 7.63
C ASN A 980 -24.25 22.32 8.86
N TYR A 981 -24.80 22.01 10.03
CA TYR A 981 -24.44 22.69 11.28
C TYR A 981 -22.96 22.48 11.63
N VAL A 982 -22.46 21.24 11.54
CA VAL A 982 -21.05 20.91 11.83
C VAL A 982 -20.11 21.57 10.81
N MET A 983 -20.44 21.49 9.51
CA MET A 983 -19.69 22.19 8.46
C MET A 983 -19.64 23.69 8.73
N GLY A 984 -20.77 24.31 9.04
CA GLY A 984 -20.87 25.73 9.30
C GLY A 984 -20.09 26.19 10.52
N THR A 985 -20.20 25.48 11.63
CA THR A 985 -19.54 25.85 12.89
C THR A 985 -18.03 25.61 12.89
N THR A 986 -17.55 24.63 12.13
CA THR A 986 -16.19 24.09 12.28
C THR A 986 -15.29 24.31 11.06
N TRP A 987 -15.84 24.37 9.83
CA TRP A 987 -15.05 24.54 8.59
C TRP A 987 -15.34 25.84 7.84
N THR A 988 -16.61 26.10 7.54
CA THR A 988 -16.99 27.08 6.52
C THR A 988 -17.32 28.44 7.11
N CYS A 989 -18.37 28.55 7.93
CA CYS A 989 -18.87 29.85 8.36
C CYS A 989 -17.94 30.54 9.37
N ASN A 990 -17.28 29.80 10.26
CA ASN A 990 -16.20 30.32 11.11
C ASN A 990 -15.07 30.96 10.30
N SER A 991 -14.64 30.32 9.22
CA SER A 991 -13.58 30.83 8.34
C SER A 991 -14.06 32.07 7.58
N GLN A 992 -15.30 32.05 7.08
CA GLN A 992 -15.92 33.22 6.46
C GLN A 992 -16.01 34.42 7.40
N TRP A 993 -16.33 34.17 8.68
CA TRP A 993 -16.38 35.20 9.71
C TRP A 993 -15.00 35.85 9.93
N ALA A 994 -13.95 35.03 10.06
CA ALA A 994 -12.59 35.54 10.23
C ALA A 994 -12.09 36.31 8.99
N LEU A 995 -12.37 35.79 7.79
CA LEU A 995 -11.96 36.39 6.53
C LEU A 995 -12.65 37.73 6.24
N ALA A 996 -13.80 38.01 6.84
CA ALA A 996 -14.51 39.29 6.71
C ALA A 996 -13.87 40.45 7.51
N GLY A 997 -12.82 40.19 8.32
CA GLY A 997 -12.15 41.17 9.15
C GLY A 997 -10.95 41.88 8.49
N ALA A 998 -9.81 41.87 9.16
CA ALA A 998 -8.55 42.39 8.65
C ALA A 998 -8.16 41.86 7.25
N PRO A 999 -8.44 40.59 6.86
CA PRO A 999 -8.04 40.09 5.53
C PRO A 999 -8.59 40.89 4.35
N ILE A 1000 -9.74 41.55 4.50
CA ILE A 1000 -10.30 42.43 3.46
C ILE A 1000 -9.88 43.90 3.59
N THR A 1001 -9.48 44.35 4.78
CA THR A 1001 -9.25 45.77 5.09
C THR A 1001 -7.78 46.15 5.24
N ASP A 1002 -6.92 45.22 5.68
CA ASP A 1002 -5.50 45.45 5.90
C ASP A 1002 -4.70 45.28 4.60
N PRO A 1003 -4.00 46.34 4.13
CA PRO A 1003 -3.15 46.24 2.94
C PRO A 1003 -1.90 45.38 3.15
N ASN A 1004 -1.49 45.09 4.39
CA ASN A 1004 -0.30 44.29 4.70
C ASN A 1004 -0.59 42.78 4.67
N ILE A 1005 -1.85 42.37 4.61
CA ILE A 1005 -2.23 40.97 4.44
C ILE A 1005 -2.21 40.65 2.94
N GLY A 1006 -1.44 39.62 2.58
CA GLY A 1006 -1.32 39.12 1.22
C GLY A 1006 -2.63 38.56 0.66
N PRO A 1007 -2.65 38.09 -0.60
CA PRO A 1007 -3.86 37.52 -1.17
C PRO A 1007 -4.22 36.21 -0.47
N ILE A 1008 -5.49 36.09 -0.07
CA ILE A 1008 -6.07 34.85 0.46
C ILE A 1008 -7.09 34.34 -0.55
N TYR A 1009 -6.92 33.11 -1.02
CA TYR A 1009 -7.79 32.45 -2.00
C TYR A 1009 -8.65 31.40 -1.29
N PRO A 1010 -9.87 31.73 -0.84
CA PRO A 1010 -10.76 30.75 -0.22
C PRO A 1010 -11.41 29.88 -1.30
N MET A 1011 -11.38 28.56 -1.12
CA MET A 1011 -11.72 27.57 -2.12
C MET A 1011 -12.59 26.45 -1.52
N GLU A 1012 -13.71 26.17 -2.18
CA GLU A 1012 -14.54 24.99 -1.94
C GLU A 1012 -14.32 23.98 -3.08
N PHE A 1013 -13.84 22.79 -2.74
CA PHE A 1013 -13.77 21.66 -3.66
C PHE A 1013 -15.08 20.87 -3.62
N SER A 1014 -15.71 20.66 -4.78
CA SER A 1014 -17.04 20.03 -4.87
C SER A 1014 -17.10 18.84 -5.84
N TRP A 1015 -15.95 18.34 -6.31
CA TRP A 1015 -15.92 17.14 -7.14
C TRP A 1015 -16.24 15.90 -6.30
N PRO A 1016 -17.25 15.09 -6.65
CA PRO A 1016 -17.60 13.90 -5.88
C PRO A 1016 -16.46 12.89 -5.85
N THR A 1017 -16.04 12.50 -4.65
CA THR A 1017 -14.88 11.61 -4.42
C THR A 1017 -15.19 10.43 -3.51
N CYS A 1018 -16.38 10.41 -2.89
CA CYS A 1018 -16.79 9.35 -1.98
C CYS A 1018 -18.31 9.17 -1.95
N VAL A 1019 -18.75 8.16 -1.19
CA VAL A 1019 -20.15 7.75 -1.01
C VAL A 1019 -20.78 7.40 -2.35
N LYS A 1020 -20.70 6.12 -2.69
CA LYS A 1020 -21.29 5.59 -3.91
C LYS A 1020 -22.81 5.46 -3.75
N ASN A 1021 -23.55 5.86 -4.78
CA ASN A 1021 -24.97 5.54 -4.91
C ASN A 1021 -25.17 4.12 -5.47
N ASP A 1022 -26.43 3.74 -5.72
CA ASP A 1022 -26.80 2.44 -6.28
C ASP A 1022 -26.23 2.18 -7.69
N ASP A 1023 -25.81 3.24 -8.40
CA ASP A 1023 -25.16 3.18 -9.71
C ASP A 1023 -23.61 3.17 -9.62
N ASP A 1024 -23.05 2.95 -8.42
CA ASP A 1024 -21.60 2.97 -8.12
C ASP A 1024 -20.90 4.32 -8.36
N VAL A 1025 -21.66 5.42 -8.44
CA VAL A 1025 -21.16 6.79 -8.66
C VAL A 1025 -20.98 7.52 -7.33
N ASN A 1026 -19.82 8.15 -7.13
CA ASN A 1026 -19.58 9.01 -5.97
C ASN A 1026 -20.54 10.20 -5.95
N THR A 1027 -21.11 10.48 -4.78
CA THR A 1027 -22.13 11.54 -4.60
C THR A 1027 -21.70 12.65 -3.64
N ARG A 1028 -20.60 12.46 -2.92
CA ARG A 1028 -20.11 13.38 -1.89
C ARG A 1028 -18.65 13.71 -2.06
N THR A 1029 -18.24 14.86 -1.55
CA THR A 1029 -16.84 15.30 -1.54
C THR A 1029 -16.26 15.14 -0.14
N CYS A 1030 -15.52 14.06 0.09
CA CYS A 1030 -15.06 13.69 1.43
C CYS A 1030 -13.84 14.47 1.92
N HIS A 1031 -13.60 14.31 3.23
CA HIS A 1031 -12.51 14.90 3.98
C HIS A 1031 -11.15 14.82 3.29
N CYS A 1032 -10.51 15.98 3.09
CA CYS A 1032 -9.23 16.13 2.41
C CYS A 1032 -9.12 15.55 0.99
N SER A 1033 -10.24 15.33 0.30
CA SER A 1033 -10.19 14.76 -1.05
C SER A 1033 -9.47 15.70 -2.04
N GLU A 1034 -9.57 17.01 -1.84
CA GLU A 1034 -8.87 18.06 -2.58
C GLU A 1034 -7.34 17.97 -2.49
N ASN A 1035 -6.80 17.49 -1.35
CA ASN A 1035 -5.36 17.34 -1.16
C ASN A 1035 -4.74 16.42 -2.22
N GLY A 1036 -5.47 15.37 -2.63
CA GLY A 1036 -5.00 14.44 -3.67
C GLY A 1036 -4.97 15.05 -5.07
N TYR A 1037 -5.89 15.97 -5.38
CA TYR A 1037 -5.93 16.70 -6.65
C TYR A 1037 -4.87 17.82 -6.68
N ILE A 1038 -4.69 18.52 -5.56
CA ILE A 1038 -3.76 19.64 -5.41
C ILE A 1038 -2.30 19.16 -5.42
N LEU A 1039 -1.99 18.13 -4.64
CA LEU A 1039 -0.61 17.65 -4.45
C LEU A 1039 -0.23 16.49 -5.38
N GLY A 1040 -1.16 16.04 -6.23
CA GLY A 1040 -0.90 15.00 -7.22
C GLY A 1040 -0.61 13.63 -6.62
N SER A 1041 -1.12 13.31 -5.42
CA SER A 1041 -0.90 11.99 -4.80
C SER A 1041 -1.67 10.85 -5.50
N LYS A 1042 -2.56 11.18 -6.44
CA LYS A 1042 -3.22 10.22 -7.35
C LYS A 1042 -2.62 10.37 -8.75
N SER A 1043 -2.26 9.25 -9.38
CA SER A 1043 -1.84 9.24 -10.78
C SER A 1043 -3.05 9.49 -11.69
N ILE A 1044 -2.82 10.18 -12.80
CA ILE A 1044 -3.78 10.22 -13.91
C ILE A 1044 -3.68 8.87 -14.62
N ALA A 1045 -4.74 8.09 -14.57
CA ALA A 1045 -4.81 6.77 -15.17
C ALA A 1045 -5.81 6.72 -16.32
N ASP A 1046 -5.60 5.81 -17.28
CA ASP A 1046 -6.39 5.75 -18.51
C ASP A 1046 -7.87 5.43 -18.26
N TRP A 1047 -8.18 4.69 -17.18
CA TRP A 1047 -9.55 4.33 -16.78
C TRP A 1047 -10.37 5.49 -16.21
N MET A 1048 -9.75 6.64 -15.91
CA MET A 1048 -10.46 7.82 -15.42
C MET A 1048 -11.23 8.52 -16.55
N SER A 1049 -12.35 9.16 -16.22
CA SER A 1049 -13.09 9.98 -17.19
C SER A 1049 -12.25 11.19 -17.63
N ASP A 1050 -12.47 11.64 -18.86
CA ASP A 1050 -11.74 12.80 -19.41
C ASP A 1050 -11.89 14.05 -18.55
N ASP A 1051 -13.07 14.26 -17.96
CA ASP A 1051 -13.34 15.36 -17.04
C ASP A 1051 -12.52 15.25 -15.75
N GLU A 1052 -12.36 14.05 -15.20
CA GLU A 1052 -11.55 13.85 -14.00
C GLU A 1052 -10.05 14.01 -14.30
N LYS A 1053 -9.58 13.52 -15.45
CA LYS A 1053 -8.20 13.75 -15.92
C LYS A 1053 -7.94 15.25 -16.11
N LYS A 1054 -8.87 15.96 -16.76
CA LYS A 1054 -8.81 17.41 -16.95
C LYS A 1054 -8.77 18.14 -15.60
N MET A 1055 -9.63 17.78 -14.66
CA MET A 1055 -9.68 18.34 -13.31
C MET A 1055 -8.35 18.15 -12.57
N GLN A 1056 -7.81 16.93 -12.52
CA GLN A 1056 -6.54 16.65 -11.85
C GLN A 1056 -5.37 17.42 -12.46
N GLN A 1057 -5.28 17.46 -13.79
CA GLN A 1057 -4.21 18.19 -14.47
C GLN A 1057 -4.30 19.70 -14.16
N LYS A 1058 -5.49 20.30 -14.27
CA LYS A 1058 -5.68 21.72 -14.01
C LYS A 1058 -5.38 22.09 -12.56
N MET A 1059 -5.80 21.27 -11.60
CA MET A 1059 -5.46 21.47 -10.19
C MET A 1059 -3.95 21.45 -9.96
N ARG A 1060 -3.22 20.49 -10.55
CA ARG A 1060 -1.74 20.47 -10.44
C ARG A 1060 -1.09 21.70 -11.05
N ASP A 1061 -1.54 22.15 -12.21
CA ASP A 1061 -0.97 23.33 -12.89
C ASP A 1061 -1.21 24.63 -12.09
N TYR A 1062 -2.42 24.81 -11.56
CA TYR A 1062 -2.80 25.97 -10.75
C TYR A 1062 -1.98 26.03 -9.47
N PHE A 1063 -1.89 24.93 -8.74
CA PHE A 1063 -1.18 24.89 -7.47
C PHE A 1063 0.34 24.84 -7.64
N GLY A 1064 0.86 24.23 -8.70
CA GLY A 1064 2.26 24.37 -9.08
C GLY A 1064 2.63 25.82 -9.36
N ARG A 1065 1.74 26.59 -10.01
CA ARG A 1065 1.93 28.04 -10.19
C ARG A 1065 1.92 28.80 -8.87
N PHE A 1066 0.95 28.49 -7.99
CA PHE A 1066 0.87 29.10 -6.67
C PHE A 1066 2.13 28.84 -5.83
N MET A 1067 2.68 27.63 -5.84
CA MET A 1067 3.91 27.31 -5.11
C MET A 1067 5.12 28.12 -5.63
N ARG A 1068 5.19 28.42 -6.93
CA ARG A 1068 6.24 29.24 -7.56
C ARG A 1068 6.13 30.72 -7.18
N ASP A 1069 5.00 31.37 -7.46
CA ASP A 1069 4.91 32.84 -7.33
C ASP A 1069 3.78 33.33 -6.42
N GLY A 1070 2.91 32.45 -5.92
CA GLY A 1070 1.79 32.80 -5.05
C GLY A 1070 0.57 33.31 -5.81
N THR A 1071 0.53 33.10 -7.13
CA THR A 1071 -0.58 33.49 -7.99
C THR A 1071 -1.19 32.28 -8.69
N PHE A 1072 -2.40 32.44 -9.19
CA PHE A 1072 -3.08 31.44 -10.01
C PHE A 1072 -3.26 31.97 -11.44
N PRO A 1073 -3.14 31.10 -12.47
CA PRO A 1073 -3.36 31.49 -13.85
C PRO A 1073 -4.84 31.76 -14.15
N PHE A 1074 -5.11 32.55 -15.19
CA PHE A 1074 -6.43 32.63 -15.83
C PHE A 1074 -6.48 31.62 -16.97
N ASP A 1075 -7.53 30.80 -16.99
CA ASP A 1075 -7.84 29.87 -18.08
C ASP A 1075 -9.27 30.14 -18.57
N ALA A 1076 -9.45 30.30 -19.88
CA ALA A 1076 -10.75 30.62 -20.46
C ALA A 1076 -11.78 29.49 -20.30
N ASP A 1077 -11.32 28.24 -20.21
CA ASP A 1077 -12.15 27.04 -20.16
C ASP A 1077 -12.23 26.43 -18.76
N PHE A 1078 -11.41 26.91 -17.81
CA PHE A 1078 -11.38 26.41 -16.43
C PHE A 1078 -11.60 27.51 -15.38
N GLY A 1079 -11.49 28.81 -15.73
CA GLY A 1079 -11.79 29.93 -14.85
C GLY A 1079 -10.57 30.54 -14.14
N GLU A 1080 -10.81 31.49 -13.24
CA GLU A 1080 -9.76 32.17 -12.45
C GLU A 1080 -10.01 32.00 -10.95
N MET A 1081 -8.93 31.90 -10.17
CA MET A 1081 -9.00 32.04 -8.72
C MET A 1081 -8.95 33.52 -8.33
N LYS A 1082 -9.89 33.94 -7.48
CA LYS A 1082 -9.96 35.30 -6.93
C LYS A 1082 -9.59 35.31 -5.47
N ASP A 1083 -8.97 36.39 -5.04
CA ASP A 1083 -8.65 36.60 -3.64
C ASP A 1083 -9.87 37.14 -2.87
N VAL A 1084 -9.86 37.00 -1.55
CA VAL A 1084 -10.96 37.41 -0.67
C VAL A 1084 -11.37 38.88 -0.84
N LYS A 1085 -10.44 39.78 -1.21
CA LYS A 1085 -10.73 41.21 -1.41
C LYS A 1085 -11.53 41.44 -2.69
N SER A 1086 -11.38 40.57 -3.70
CA SER A 1086 -12.12 40.63 -4.98
C SER A 1086 -13.39 39.77 -5.00
N LEU A 1087 -13.54 38.82 -4.08
CA LEU A 1087 -14.70 37.93 -3.99
C LEU A 1087 -15.93 38.53 -3.32
N ASN A 1088 -15.80 39.63 -2.56
CA ASN A 1088 -16.93 40.29 -1.88
C ASN A 1088 -17.81 39.31 -1.05
N GLY A 1089 -17.17 38.36 -0.35
CA GLY A 1089 -17.84 37.33 0.47
C GLY A 1089 -18.15 36.01 -0.25
N GLU A 1090 -17.86 35.90 -1.55
CA GLU A 1090 -17.90 34.64 -2.31
C GLU A 1090 -16.64 33.78 -2.08
N HIS A 1091 -16.65 32.55 -2.61
CA HIS A 1091 -15.55 31.59 -2.58
C HIS A 1091 -15.25 31.12 -4.01
N ASN A 1092 -14.06 30.57 -4.22
CA ASN A 1092 -13.72 29.87 -5.45
C ASN A 1092 -14.23 28.44 -5.38
N HIS A 1093 -15.27 28.10 -6.16
CA HIS A 1093 -15.81 26.75 -6.21
C HIS A 1093 -15.22 25.98 -7.38
N ILE A 1094 -14.60 24.84 -7.10
CA ILE A 1094 -14.00 23.98 -8.12
C ILE A 1094 -14.84 22.72 -8.27
N ASN A 1095 -15.40 22.54 -9.47
CA ASN A 1095 -16.25 21.39 -9.83
C ASN A 1095 -16.05 21.02 -11.31
N GLY A 1096 -16.84 20.09 -11.84
CA GLY A 1096 -16.69 19.63 -13.23
C GLY A 1096 -16.87 20.68 -14.31
N GLU A 1097 -17.41 21.85 -13.99
CA GLU A 1097 -17.55 22.98 -14.91
C GLU A 1097 -16.37 23.97 -14.84
N GLY A 1098 -15.41 23.74 -13.94
CA GLY A 1098 -14.26 24.62 -13.69
C GLY A 1098 -14.41 25.42 -12.39
N ILE A 1099 -13.85 26.63 -12.38
CA ILE A 1099 -13.82 27.56 -11.24
C ILE A 1099 -14.95 28.58 -11.40
N ASN A 1100 -15.85 28.58 -10.43
CA ASN A 1100 -16.99 29.50 -10.32
C ASN A 1100 -16.94 30.27 -9.00
N HIS A 1101 -17.66 31.40 -8.91
CA HIS A 1101 -17.70 32.22 -7.69
C HIS A 1101 -19.12 32.38 -7.17
N TYR A 1102 -19.34 31.94 -5.93
CA TYR A 1102 -20.59 32.12 -5.19
C TYR A 1102 -20.33 31.92 -3.69
N ARG A 1103 -21.34 32.17 -2.83
CA ARG A 1103 -21.23 31.94 -1.38
C ARG A 1103 -21.37 30.45 -1.06
N SER A 1104 -20.42 29.90 -0.31
CA SER A 1104 -20.55 28.59 0.35
C SER A 1104 -21.56 28.67 1.50
N TYR A 1105 -22.55 27.77 1.51
CA TYR A 1105 -23.51 27.60 2.61
C TYR A 1105 -24.22 28.89 3.07
N PRO A 1106 -24.83 29.70 2.17
CA PRO A 1106 -25.31 31.04 2.51
C PRO A 1106 -26.35 31.03 3.64
N ASP A 1107 -27.37 30.16 3.57
CA ASP A 1107 -28.43 30.11 4.59
C ASP A 1107 -27.90 29.66 5.96
N THR A 1108 -27.06 28.63 5.97
CA THR A 1108 -26.37 28.13 7.17
C THR A 1108 -25.52 29.22 7.81
N CYS A 1109 -24.70 29.93 7.02
CA CYS A 1109 -23.83 30.97 7.54
C CYS A 1109 -24.61 32.19 7.99
N ASP A 1110 -25.65 32.62 7.28
CA ASP A 1110 -26.49 33.76 7.70
C ASP A 1110 -27.20 33.47 9.04
N THR A 1111 -27.67 32.24 9.26
CA THR A 1111 -28.20 31.79 10.56
C THR A 1111 -27.14 31.81 11.65
N LEU A 1112 -25.95 31.23 11.41
CA LEU A 1112 -24.88 31.17 12.41
C LEU A 1112 -24.29 32.55 12.72
N PHE A 1113 -24.22 33.46 11.74
CA PHE A 1113 -23.80 34.85 11.95
C PHE A 1113 -24.82 35.63 12.76
N SER A 1114 -26.11 35.40 12.54
CA SER A 1114 -27.17 35.98 13.35
C SER A 1114 -27.09 35.51 14.80
N LEU A 1115 -26.84 34.21 15.02
CA LEU A 1115 -26.61 33.65 16.34
C LEU A 1115 -25.35 34.22 16.99
N ALA A 1116 -24.25 34.32 16.24
CA ALA A 1116 -22.98 34.88 16.72
C ALA A 1116 -23.11 36.37 17.08
N ALA A 1117 -23.95 37.13 16.38
CA ALA A 1117 -24.25 38.52 16.74
C ALA A 1117 -25.05 38.63 18.05
N GLU A 1118 -25.83 37.62 18.40
CA GLU A 1118 -26.68 37.59 19.60
C GLU A 1118 -25.92 37.12 20.85
N ILE A 1119 -25.20 36.01 20.76
CA ILE A 1119 -24.51 35.39 21.91
C ILE A 1119 -22.99 35.47 21.84
N GLY A 1120 -22.42 36.08 20.79
CA GLY A 1120 -20.98 36.20 20.59
C GLY A 1120 -20.41 35.07 19.71
N PRO A 1121 -19.42 35.37 18.84
CA PRO A 1121 -18.86 34.41 17.89
C PRO A 1121 -18.10 33.26 18.55
N VAL A 1122 -17.42 33.49 19.68
CA VAL A 1122 -16.73 32.44 20.44
C VAL A 1122 -17.73 31.39 20.97
N ASN A 1123 -18.91 31.83 21.39
CA ASN A 1123 -19.96 30.96 21.90
C ASN A 1123 -20.58 30.07 20.81
N VAL A 1124 -20.65 30.57 19.58
CA VAL A 1124 -21.18 29.81 18.42
C VAL A 1124 -20.11 28.96 17.77
N PHE A 1125 -19.00 29.57 17.36
CA PHE A 1125 -17.97 28.89 16.58
C PHE A 1125 -17.02 28.10 17.48
N GLY A 1126 -16.77 28.52 18.72
CA GLY A 1126 -15.94 27.78 19.69
C GLY A 1126 -16.66 26.60 20.35
N ASN A 1127 -17.92 26.33 19.99
CA ASN A 1127 -18.77 25.29 20.58
C ASN A 1127 -18.81 25.34 22.13
N ALA A 1128 -18.78 26.55 22.70
CA ALA A 1128 -18.58 26.80 24.13
C ALA A 1128 -19.85 27.28 24.87
N TYR A 1129 -20.98 27.43 24.17
CA TYR A 1129 -22.22 27.95 24.77
C TYR A 1129 -23.07 26.87 25.43
N TRP A 1130 -23.61 27.18 26.63
CA TRP A 1130 -24.57 26.33 27.33
C TRP A 1130 -25.69 27.17 27.96
N TYR A 1131 -26.93 26.86 27.61
CA TYR A 1131 -28.10 27.64 28.02
C TYR A 1131 -28.37 27.62 29.54
N TYR A 1132 -27.89 26.61 30.28
CA TYR A 1132 -28.28 26.40 31.69
C TYR A 1132 -27.51 27.21 32.74
N GLU A 1133 -26.74 28.24 32.37
CA GLU A 1133 -26.12 29.16 33.34
C GLU A 1133 -26.53 30.61 33.17
N HIS A 1134 -27.78 30.94 33.52
CA HIS A 1134 -28.11 32.30 33.96
C HIS A 1134 -28.82 32.28 35.31
N GLY A 1135 -28.00 32.37 36.35
CA GLY A 1135 -28.44 32.53 37.72
C GLY A 1135 -27.40 33.04 38.72
N GLU A 1136 -26.13 33.25 38.36
CA GLU A 1136 -25.18 34.11 39.09
C GLU A 1136 -23.87 34.21 38.29
N GLN A 1137 -23.28 35.41 38.21
CA GLN A 1137 -21.94 35.60 37.62
C GLN A 1137 -20.89 34.89 38.48
N SER A 1138 -20.34 33.78 38.00
CA SER A 1138 -19.04 33.30 38.46
C SER A 1138 -18.26 32.71 37.28
N ASN A 1139 -17.30 33.49 36.78
CA ASN A 1139 -16.10 32.93 36.16
C ASN A 1139 -15.51 31.94 37.18
N ASN A 1140 -15.57 30.64 36.91
CA ASN A 1140 -14.73 29.54 37.41
C ASN A 1140 -15.53 28.23 37.38
N PHE A 1141 -15.30 27.39 36.37
CA PHE A 1141 -15.62 25.98 36.48
C PHE A 1141 -14.67 25.34 37.50
N CYS A 1142 -15.13 25.19 38.75
CA CYS A 1142 -14.49 24.30 39.70
C CYS A 1142 -14.76 22.85 39.29
N TYR A 1143 -13.78 22.19 38.69
CA TYR A 1143 -13.70 20.73 38.71
C TYR A 1143 -13.86 20.26 40.16
N CYS A 1144 -14.82 19.37 40.42
CA CYS A 1144 -14.91 18.70 41.71
C CYS A 1144 -13.72 17.74 41.85
N HIS A 1145 -12.56 18.28 42.25
CA HIS A 1145 -11.46 17.53 42.84
C HIS A 1145 -11.96 16.88 44.12
N ASP A 1146 -12.14 15.55 44.12
CA ASP A 1146 -12.20 14.78 45.35
C ASP A 1146 -10.76 14.40 45.76
N SER A 1147 -9.96 15.42 46.09
CA SER A 1147 -8.57 15.28 46.55
C SER A 1147 -8.43 15.29 48.09
N GLN A 1148 -9.54 15.26 48.84
CA GLN A 1148 -9.50 15.24 50.31
C GLN A 1148 -9.80 13.89 50.97
N PHE A 1149 -9.95 12.79 50.21
CA PHE A 1149 -10.30 11.47 50.79
C PHE A 1149 -9.30 10.33 50.53
N ARG A 1150 -8.00 10.62 50.33
CA ARG A 1150 -6.93 9.60 50.36
C ARG A 1150 -5.74 10.00 51.23
N GLY A 1151 -6.03 10.42 52.46
CA GLY A 1151 -5.08 10.34 53.57
C GLY A 1151 -5.39 9.10 54.39
N GLU A 1152 -4.43 8.17 54.45
CA GLU A 1152 -4.36 7.02 55.36
C GLU A 1152 -5.37 5.87 55.18
N LEU A 1153 -5.03 4.89 54.32
CA LEU A 1153 -5.40 3.49 54.57
C LEU A 1153 -4.28 2.55 54.12
N SER A 1154 -3.23 2.47 54.95
CA SER A 1154 -2.44 1.25 55.08
C SER A 1154 -2.80 0.55 56.39
N TRP A 1155 -3.35 -0.66 56.24
CA TRP A 1155 -3.38 -1.79 57.17
C TRP A 1155 -4.20 -1.81 58.49
N SER A 1156 -5.02 -2.88 58.55
CA SER A 1156 -5.33 -3.73 59.72
C SER A 1156 -6.63 -3.50 60.52
N ARG A 1157 -7.03 -4.59 61.18
CA ARG A 1157 -8.32 -4.89 61.82
C ARG A 1157 -8.71 -3.96 62.99
N GLU A 1158 -10.02 -3.94 63.24
CA GLU A 1158 -10.75 -3.68 64.50
C GLU A 1158 -11.24 -2.26 64.87
N LYS A 1159 -12.56 -2.23 65.12
CA LYS A 1159 -13.36 -1.46 66.11
C LYS A 1159 -13.83 -0.02 65.82
N ARG A 1160 -15.18 0.09 65.89
CA ARG A 1160 -16.01 1.27 66.22
C ARG A 1160 -15.42 2.16 67.32
N ALA A 1161 -15.56 3.48 67.18
CA ALA A 1161 -16.38 4.34 68.07
C ALA A 1161 -16.39 5.82 67.63
N ASP A 1162 -17.54 6.44 67.88
CA ASP A 1162 -17.98 7.83 67.72
C ASP A 1162 -16.94 8.96 67.93
N ARG A 1163 -17.06 10.03 67.12
CA ARG A 1163 -17.03 11.44 67.57
C ARG A 1163 -17.54 12.42 66.50
N GLU A 1164 -18.28 13.41 66.99
CA GLU A 1164 -19.08 14.41 66.29
C GLU A 1164 -18.24 15.46 65.51
N LEU A 1165 -18.73 15.87 64.33
CA LEU A 1165 -18.25 17.03 63.56
C LEU A 1165 -19.30 18.17 63.59
N ASP A 1166 -18.79 19.39 63.72
CA ASP A 1166 -19.51 20.66 63.97
C ASP A 1166 -20.44 21.12 62.83
N SER A 1167 -21.39 21.96 63.20
CA SER A 1167 -22.62 22.32 62.46
C SER A 1167 -22.48 23.19 61.19
N LEU A 1168 -21.31 23.24 60.54
CA LEU A 1168 -21.12 23.93 59.25
C LEU A 1168 -21.07 22.97 58.04
N ASP A 1169 -20.80 21.67 58.26
CA ASP A 1169 -20.76 20.66 57.20
C ASP A 1169 -22.15 20.09 56.81
N GLN A 1170 -23.18 20.29 57.64
CA GLN A 1170 -24.51 19.75 57.35
C GLN A 1170 -25.24 20.46 56.20
N GLN A 1171 -24.92 21.73 55.90
CA GLN A 1171 -25.52 22.44 54.76
C GLN A 1171 -24.85 22.10 53.42
N ALA A 1172 -23.54 21.81 53.41
CA ALA A 1172 -22.84 21.34 52.21
C ALA A 1172 -23.21 19.89 51.87
N ALA A 1173 -23.30 19.01 52.88
CA ALA A 1173 -23.66 17.61 52.70
C ALA A 1173 -25.11 17.39 52.19
N GLN A 1174 -26.06 18.28 52.52
CA GLN A 1174 -27.44 18.17 52.02
C GLN A 1174 -27.63 18.54 50.55
N LYS A 1175 -26.74 19.33 49.93
CA LYS A 1175 -26.84 19.68 48.50
C LYS A 1175 -26.32 18.56 47.58
N CYS A 1176 -25.34 17.76 48.02
CA CYS A 1176 -24.82 16.64 47.22
C CYS A 1176 -25.66 15.34 47.31
N SER A 1177 -26.54 15.18 48.31
CA SER A 1177 -27.26 13.90 48.51
C SER A 1177 -28.51 13.70 47.63
N ARG A 1178 -28.88 14.64 46.74
CA ARG A 1178 -30.08 14.50 45.89
C ARG A 1178 -29.83 13.93 44.48
N ARG A 1179 -28.57 13.70 44.06
CA ARG A 1179 -28.26 13.13 42.73
C ARG A 1179 -27.87 11.63 42.73
N LYS A 1180 -28.25 10.87 43.76
CA LYS A 1180 -28.04 9.39 43.79
C LYS A 1180 -29.29 8.54 43.53
N ARG A 1181 -30.39 9.13 43.04
CA ARG A 1181 -31.53 8.38 42.48
C ARG A 1181 -32.24 9.19 41.40
N VAL A 1182 -31.80 9.07 40.15
CA VAL A 1182 -32.62 8.87 38.95
C VAL A 1182 -31.74 8.09 37.98
#